data_AF-R8ZY90-F1
#
_entry.id   AF-R8ZY90-F1
#
_cell.length_a   1.000
_cell.length_b   1.000
_cell.length_c   1.000
_cell.angle_alpha   90.00
_cell.angle_beta   90.00
_cell.angle_gamma   90.00
#
_symmetry.space_group_name_H-M   'P 1'
#
loop_
_entity.id
_entity.type
_entity.pdbx_description
1 polymer ?
#
loop_
_entity_poly.entity_id
_entity_poly.type
_entity_poly.pdbx_seq_one_letter_code
_entity_poly.pdbx_strand_id
1 'polypeptide(L)'
;MKQTTKLNLQKSDFYYGNLKEIIIDRMLVFQSQKDKFQNALTKNKTKFDQSFLKEFESMYGFKPGKEILEWENIKKAYKSIMYEVADIWNMIDHHSAEEEEMEEDEDGGFDYAISSTERLIKIKKPEEILDWLVGTYSGLMFLFNGSYAFASDGGGDTCWINLLPNENESIEVNHYNHEIGELENLPYFSISHFIADNWNNDSNEGYEDEEDEEFEEEKPDKKEKEPILASQIKESTIKAFEKEATKFYEKKPIYNNSLDMFERSAWLLGHSYGDPAYAFTEKLADAPSYTIWEDEKVEIKNYPNLAAYWILHHFYLKNEDACRETIKLASKSKGKIISTISEHILAYLDGKSKSLFHLPSEKVEKIRTQTFSNADPKQIEPKNIKLYNDSLGLSNLNTISKKELETRLKKEENLFQLMEEFPDDVNAHDTILKEISKKDAALKKLIEDYFRERTDSAYNTWPYNPEKLDKRLSVAINAAFRQGLKYDSENKKAYCGITKTVGMLDDDRAMVSLREAVHKLKQDDPRMEYVVEALINSDHTESRSILADAAWRTFETLDSIKETKEKVQKEGPTLNNMFTVYTHLNEALQERILTLDEVSVKLIQKLLSYKDHFGYFGISVGNAFAVCAHLDLNEHTETIANYVRKSFQFKGRDRGAYLELSSIINLSEASLAWAKLEPEKAKLELNEFFSKIANSAYPGIAIDLKACYVAGLLRLEPDNLEYTNFAERILGNRGDQVRVYGIIRCIGKQELQQFKDYLWYHIYADPDPMVDYSWSYIEVEARRAWFALTKEDAPEYDSSDKYATSLSKNNSLLPEAILHPEKYSIQHVFEKIRETKYKHEDVIRYGGPWLVESLRYSLDEYKYSGSYDRWEAIKALFFQGSGVFPYFLEIFQLPYAAPSWKAYLLQFMRVMEPESLKWKKVLTMDVSEIKTLLQNPTPDWYVWTDLIASRLYLLEGDSSFDLISQVIERRLEITNQDAYDSSIYEEALGLRLPLLWRWFGKKGDAAIQSHWKKAKKDSETYTMLDMAARRKLDDKIPDMPEIKDPGILLTFYPEQREYGWHTWIHLTPGTIRFGTSEFHAQSVLPDSKTESSMPATKENLDTIWKIAHILGYTVSKKKPKEKK
;
A
#
# COMPACT_ATOMS: atom_id res chain seq x y z
N MET A 1 19.82 -47.90 -1.22
CA MET A 1 19.52 -47.39 -2.59
C MET A 1 20.82 -47.35 -3.38
N LYS A 2 20.76 -47.63 -4.69
CA LYS A 2 21.94 -47.67 -5.58
C LYS A 2 22.57 -46.26 -5.68
N GLN A 3 23.91 -46.20 -5.69
CA GLN A 3 24.69 -44.98 -5.96
C GLN A 3 24.11 -44.19 -7.12
N THR A 4 23.76 -42.93 -6.88
CA THR A 4 23.38 -41.95 -7.90
C THR A 4 24.57 -41.73 -8.83
N THR A 5 24.39 -42.08 -10.10
CA THR A 5 25.21 -41.58 -11.22
C THR A 5 25.29 -40.07 -11.11
N LYS A 6 26.52 -39.52 -11.10
CA LYS A 6 26.78 -38.07 -11.16
C LYS A 6 25.96 -37.48 -12.30
N LEU A 7 25.08 -36.51 -12.01
CA LEU A 7 24.34 -35.76 -13.01
C LEU A 7 25.37 -35.00 -13.86
N ASN A 8 25.42 -35.29 -15.16
CA ASN A 8 26.40 -34.71 -16.07
C ASN A 8 25.66 -34.06 -17.25
N LEU A 9 25.07 -32.88 -17.00
CA LEU A 9 24.36 -32.12 -18.02
C LEU A 9 25.33 -31.44 -18.98
N GLN A 10 25.03 -31.54 -20.27
CA GLN A 10 25.60 -30.77 -21.37
C GLN A 10 24.76 -29.51 -21.61
N LYS A 11 25.27 -28.58 -22.41
CA LYS A 11 24.54 -27.34 -22.74
C LYS A 11 23.15 -27.59 -23.34
N SER A 12 23.02 -28.60 -24.21
CA SER A 12 21.75 -28.93 -24.86
C SER A 12 20.67 -29.38 -23.88
N ASP A 13 21.07 -29.89 -22.72
CA ASP A 13 20.16 -30.41 -21.70
C ASP A 13 19.35 -29.31 -20.99
N PHE A 14 19.78 -28.05 -21.13
CA PHE A 14 19.04 -26.90 -20.63
C PHE A 14 17.92 -26.46 -21.58
N TYR A 15 17.80 -26.93 -22.82
CA TYR A 15 16.67 -26.56 -23.67
C TYR A 15 15.39 -27.32 -23.32
N TYR A 16 15.48 -28.64 -23.16
CA TYR A 16 14.38 -29.51 -22.71
C TYR A 16 14.95 -30.91 -22.39
N GLY A 17 14.15 -31.77 -21.75
CA GLY A 17 14.41 -33.19 -21.54
C GLY A 17 14.86 -33.56 -20.12
N ASN A 18 15.25 -32.56 -19.33
CA ASN A 18 15.89 -32.73 -18.03
C ASN A 18 15.28 -31.84 -16.93
N LEU A 19 14.09 -31.27 -17.16
CA LEU A 19 13.47 -30.34 -16.21
C LEU A 19 13.31 -30.95 -14.80
N LYS A 20 12.90 -32.23 -14.74
CA LYS A 20 12.77 -32.99 -13.49
C LYS A 20 14.11 -33.11 -12.76
N GLU A 21 15.17 -33.48 -13.47
CA GLU A 21 16.53 -33.61 -12.94
C GLU A 21 17.08 -32.26 -12.45
N ILE A 22 16.79 -31.16 -13.16
CA ILE A 22 17.21 -29.81 -12.81
C ILE A 22 16.49 -29.32 -11.56
N ILE A 23 15.17 -29.51 -11.42
CA ILE A 23 14.43 -29.21 -10.18
C ILE A 23 15.01 -29.98 -8.99
N ILE A 24 15.27 -31.28 -9.16
CA ILE A 24 15.86 -32.13 -8.11
C ILE A 24 17.27 -31.65 -7.69
N ASP A 25 18.05 -31.07 -8.61
CA ASP A 25 19.40 -30.58 -8.30
C ASP A 25 19.38 -29.17 -7.70
N ARG A 26 18.59 -28.25 -8.25
CA ARG A 26 18.63 -26.81 -7.94
C ARG A 26 17.61 -26.36 -6.89
N MET A 27 16.39 -26.89 -6.88
CA MET A 27 15.37 -26.46 -5.91
C MET A 27 15.36 -27.29 -4.62
N LEU A 28 15.69 -28.59 -4.70
CA LEU A 28 15.51 -29.54 -3.60
C LEU A 28 16.85 -29.75 -2.87
N VAL A 29 17.06 -29.04 -1.77
CA VAL A 29 18.31 -29.06 -1.00
C VAL A 29 18.39 -30.22 0.00
N PHE A 30 17.25 -30.78 0.39
CA PHE A 30 17.16 -31.91 1.32
C PHE A 30 16.73 -33.22 0.62
N GLN A 31 17.20 -34.38 1.11
CA GLN A 31 16.79 -35.69 0.58
C GLN A 31 15.30 -35.95 0.84
N SER A 32 14.74 -35.48 1.96
CA SER A 32 13.31 -35.56 2.28
C SER A 32 12.44 -34.86 1.23
N GLN A 33 12.84 -33.66 0.78
CA GLN A 33 12.19 -32.93 -0.32
C GLN A 33 12.29 -33.70 -1.65
N LYS A 34 13.48 -34.25 -1.97
CA LYS A 34 13.68 -35.10 -3.16
C LYS A 34 12.76 -36.32 -3.15
N ASP A 35 12.65 -36.99 -2.01
CA ASP A 35 11.80 -38.15 -1.84
C ASP A 35 10.32 -37.78 -1.94
N LYS A 36 9.89 -36.66 -1.33
CA LYS A 36 8.51 -36.15 -1.42
C LYS A 36 8.11 -35.87 -2.87
N PHE A 37 8.96 -35.14 -3.60
CA PHE A 37 8.77 -34.83 -5.02
C PHE A 37 8.71 -36.11 -5.88
N GLN A 38 9.65 -37.05 -5.71
CA GLN A 38 9.65 -38.32 -6.45
C GLN A 38 8.43 -39.20 -6.14
N ASN A 39 7.99 -39.23 -4.88
CA ASN A 39 6.80 -39.97 -4.47
C ASN A 39 5.53 -39.35 -5.06
N ALA A 40 5.42 -38.02 -5.10
CA ALA A 40 4.30 -37.35 -5.77
C ALA A 40 4.29 -37.63 -7.27
N LEU A 41 5.46 -37.60 -7.92
CA LEU A 41 5.62 -37.87 -9.34
C LEU A 41 5.21 -39.31 -9.72
N THR A 42 5.60 -40.30 -8.91
CA THR A 42 5.25 -41.72 -9.15
C THR A 42 3.77 -42.01 -8.91
N LYS A 43 3.09 -41.22 -8.07
CA LYS A 43 1.63 -41.30 -7.87
C LYS A 43 0.84 -40.69 -9.03
N ASN A 44 1.43 -39.81 -9.85
CA ASN A 44 0.74 -39.22 -10.98
C ASN A 44 0.54 -40.24 -12.12
N LYS A 45 -0.68 -40.74 -12.28
CA LYS A 45 -1.04 -41.77 -13.26
C LYS A 45 -1.33 -41.22 -14.66
N THR A 46 -1.68 -39.93 -14.77
CA THR A 46 -2.06 -39.30 -16.03
C THR A 46 -0.90 -38.45 -16.51
N LYS A 47 -0.39 -38.75 -17.71
CA LYS A 47 0.67 -37.97 -18.35
C LYS A 47 0.18 -37.36 -19.65
N PHE A 48 0.47 -36.09 -19.83
CA PHE A 48 0.33 -35.41 -21.11
C PHE A 48 1.41 -35.91 -22.08
N ASP A 49 1.00 -36.11 -23.33
CA ASP A 49 1.84 -36.68 -24.39
C ASP A 49 1.71 -35.86 -25.69
N GLN A 50 2.12 -36.43 -26.82
CA GLN A 50 2.03 -35.75 -28.12
C GLN A 50 0.59 -35.47 -28.57
N SER A 51 -0.44 -36.07 -27.96
CA SER A 51 -1.84 -35.73 -28.25
C SER A 51 -2.18 -34.32 -27.79
N PHE A 52 -1.68 -33.89 -26.61
CA PHE A 52 -1.81 -32.52 -26.10
C PHE A 52 -1.34 -31.50 -27.14
N LEU A 53 -0.13 -31.70 -27.67
CA LEU A 53 0.48 -30.78 -28.64
C LEU A 53 -0.28 -30.75 -29.98
N LYS A 54 -0.85 -31.88 -30.41
CA LYS A 54 -1.67 -31.95 -31.64
C LYS A 54 -3.02 -31.26 -31.47
N GLU A 55 -3.63 -31.40 -30.30
CA GLU A 55 -4.89 -30.71 -29.98
C GLU A 55 -4.67 -29.20 -29.90
N PHE A 56 -3.55 -28.78 -29.30
CA PHE A 56 -3.11 -27.39 -29.27
C PHE A 56 -2.92 -26.84 -30.70
N GLU A 57 -2.17 -27.53 -31.56
CA GLU A 57 -1.95 -27.11 -32.96
C GLU A 57 -3.28 -27.03 -33.75
N SER A 58 -4.21 -27.94 -33.50
CA SER A 58 -5.54 -27.93 -34.11
C SER A 58 -6.38 -26.71 -33.69
N MET A 59 -6.22 -26.22 -32.46
CA MET A 59 -6.94 -25.05 -31.97
C MET A 59 -6.27 -23.74 -32.41
N TYR A 60 -4.97 -23.60 -32.17
CA TYR A 60 -4.24 -22.32 -32.30
C TYR A 60 -3.43 -22.20 -33.59
N GLY A 61 -3.23 -23.29 -34.34
CA GLY A 61 -2.55 -23.29 -35.62
C GLY A 61 -1.01 -23.40 -35.56
N PHE A 62 -0.45 -23.43 -34.36
CA PHE A 62 0.98 -23.61 -34.10
C PHE A 62 1.22 -24.61 -32.97
N LYS A 63 2.43 -25.15 -32.87
CA LYS A 63 2.81 -26.15 -31.89
C LYS A 63 3.81 -25.57 -30.88
N PRO A 64 3.55 -25.62 -29.57
CA PRO A 64 4.50 -25.18 -28.55
C PRO A 64 5.68 -26.18 -28.44
N GLY A 65 6.78 -25.72 -27.84
CA GLY A 65 7.94 -26.56 -27.51
C GLY A 65 7.56 -27.76 -26.64
N LYS A 66 8.29 -28.87 -26.76
CA LYS A 66 8.05 -30.10 -25.99
C LYS A 66 8.25 -29.92 -24.48
N GLU A 67 9.05 -28.95 -24.05
CA GLU A 67 9.32 -28.69 -22.64
C GLU A 67 8.03 -28.43 -21.84
N ILE A 68 6.96 -27.91 -22.45
CA ILE A 68 5.67 -27.72 -21.76
C ILE A 68 5.09 -29.05 -21.26
N LEU A 69 5.32 -30.15 -21.98
CA LEU A 69 4.89 -31.47 -21.53
C LEU A 69 5.66 -31.92 -20.28
N GLU A 70 6.92 -31.50 -20.11
CA GLU A 70 7.68 -31.80 -18.91
C GLU A 70 7.08 -31.07 -17.72
N TRP A 71 6.83 -29.75 -17.85
CA TRP A 71 6.17 -28.97 -16.81
C TRP A 71 4.80 -29.54 -16.42
N GLU A 72 3.91 -29.76 -17.38
CA GLU A 72 2.56 -30.28 -17.12
C GLU A 72 2.57 -31.65 -16.42
N ASN A 73 3.58 -32.47 -16.70
CA ASN A 73 3.73 -33.79 -16.09
C ASN A 73 4.34 -33.76 -14.69
N ILE A 74 5.07 -32.70 -14.32
CA ILE A 74 5.72 -32.55 -13.00
C ILE A 74 5.06 -31.52 -12.08
N LYS A 75 4.17 -30.64 -12.57
CA LYS A 75 3.52 -29.57 -11.79
C LYS A 75 2.89 -30.04 -10.48
N LYS A 76 2.27 -31.23 -10.49
CA LYS A 76 1.69 -31.86 -9.27
C LYS A 76 2.74 -32.31 -8.26
N ALA A 77 3.90 -32.73 -8.73
CA ALA A 77 5.03 -33.04 -7.85
C ALA A 77 5.62 -31.76 -7.28
N TYR A 78 5.71 -30.68 -8.08
CA TYR A 78 6.09 -29.35 -7.60
C TYR A 78 5.10 -28.83 -6.52
N LYS A 79 3.77 -28.99 -6.70
CA LYS A 79 2.77 -28.64 -5.65
C LYS A 79 3.12 -29.19 -4.28
N SER A 80 3.64 -30.41 -4.25
CA SER A 80 3.93 -31.08 -2.99
C SER A 80 5.11 -30.48 -2.23
N ILE A 81 5.96 -29.67 -2.88
CA ILE A 81 7.17 -29.09 -2.30
C ILE A 81 7.19 -27.56 -2.38
N MET A 82 6.18 -26.90 -2.96
CA MET A 82 6.23 -25.46 -3.24
C MET A 82 6.45 -24.59 -1.99
N TYR A 83 5.78 -24.90 -0.88
CA TYR A 83 5.95 -24.20 0.40
C TYR A 83 7.24 -24.55 1.16
N GLU A 84 8.06 -25.47 0.64
CA GLU A 84 9.32 -25.93 1.27
C GLU A 84 10.57 -25.49 0.49
N VAL A 85 10.40 -24.84 -0.67
CA VAL A 85 11.50 -24.32 -1.51
C VAL A 85 11.68 -22.84 -1.22
N ALA A 86 12.93 -22.37 -1.21
CA ALA A 86 13.25 -20.96 -1.02
C ALA A 86 12.50 -20.06 -2.02
N ASP A 87 11.86 -19.02 -1.49
CA ASP A 87 10.91 -18.15 -2.20
C ASP A 87 11.65 -17.12 -3.07
N ILE A 88 12.06 -17.55 -4.26
CA ILE A 88 12.61 -16.68 -5.31
C ILE A 88 11.54 -16.41 -6.38
N TRP A 89 10.88 -17.47 -6.84
CA TRP A 89 9.72 -17.43 -7.74
C TRP A 89 8.81 -18.62 -7.46
N ASN A 90 7.52 -18.37 -7.21
CA ASN A 90 6.51 -19.40 -7.06
C ASN A 90 5.84 -19.68 -8.41
N MET A 91 5.80 -20.94 -8.85
CA MET A 91 5.20 -21.34 -10.15
C MET A 91 3.67 -21.41 -10.08
N ILE A 92 3.07 -20.30 -9.68
CA ILE A 92 1.64 -20.14 -9.44
C ILE A 92 1.01 -19.21 -10.47
N ASP A 93 -0.28 -19.41 -10.70
CA ASP A 93 -1.08 -18.61 -11.63
C ASP A 93 -1.98 -17.67 -10.85
N HIS A 94 -1.51 -16.44 -10.60
CA HIS A 94 -2.30 -15.41 -9.93
C HIS A 94 -3.43 -14.86 -10.80
N HIS A 95 -3.30 -14.94 -12.13
CA HIS A 95 -4.23 -14.29 -13.06
C HIS A 95 -5.44 -15.17 -13.40
N SER A 96 -5.34 -16.50 -13.39
CA SER A 96 -6.53 -17.35 -13.58
C SER A 96 -7.42 -17.46 -12.34
N ALA A 97 -6.92 -17.07 -11.16
CA ALA A 97 -7.72 -16.90 -9.95
C ALA A 97 -8.70 -15.70 -10.02
N GLU A 98 -8.58 -14.83 -11.03
CA GLU A 98 -9.53 -13.74 -11.31
C GLU A 98 -10.91 -14.25 -11.80
N GLU A 99 -11.03 -15.51 -12.23
CA GLU A 99 -12.25 -16.07 -12.84
C GLU A 99 -12.91 -17.23 -12.06
N GLU A 100 -12.20 -17.90 -11.15
CA GLU A 100 -12.79 -18.93 -10.27
C GLU A 100 -12.93 -18.34 -8.86
N GLU A 101 -14.17 -18.29 -8.33
CA GLU A 101 -14.44 -17.92 -6.93
C GLU A 101 -13.47 -18.68 -6.02
N MET A 102 -12.49 -17.96 -5.46
CA MET A 102 -11.55 -18.56 -4.51
C MET A 102 -12.35 -19.01 -3.29
N GLU A 103 -12.45 -20.33 -3.09
CA GLU A 103 -13.03 -20.89 -1.86
C GLU A 103 -12.06 -20.55 -0.71
N GLU A 104 -12.47 -19.65 0.19
CA GLU A 104 -11.85 -19.49 1.50
C GLU A 104 -11.83 -20.86 2.20
N ASP A 105 -10.66 -21.32 2.63
CA ASP A 105 -10.60 -22.48 3.50
C ASP A 105 -11.17 -22.14 4.90
N GLU A 106 -11.43 -23.17 5.71
CA GLU A 106 -12.05 -23.01 7.03
C GLU A 106 -11.20 -22.17 8.02
N ASP A 107 -9.94 -21.85 7.67
CA ASP A 107 -8.98 -21.09 8.46
C ASP A 107 -8.69 -19.68 7.87
N GLY A 108 -9.36 -19.29 6.77
CA GLY A 108 -9.23 -17.96 6.15
C GLY A 108 -7.98 -17.76 5.27
N GLY A 109 -7.34 -18.85 4.84
CA GLY A 109 -6.26 -18.88 3.86
C GLY A 109 -6.75 -19.08 2.42
N PHE A 110 -5.96 -18.59 1.46
CA PHE A 110 -6.16 -18.82 0.02
C PHE A 110 -5.15 -19.86 -0.47
N ASP A 111 -5.59 -21.00 -1.03
CA ASP A 111 -4.67 -22.01 -1.59
C ASP A 111 -4.31 -21.66 -3.04
N TYR A 112 -3.04 -21.34 -3.31
CA TYR A 112 -2.61 -20.88 -4.64
C TYR A 112 -2.77 -21.96 -5.73
N ALA A 113 -3.27 -21.55 -6.91
CA ALA A 113 -3.32 -22.39 -8.09
C ALA A 113 -1.94 -22.47 -8.77
N ILE A 114 -1.51 -23.67 -9.17
CA ILE A 114 -0.23 -23.87 -9.88
C ILE A 114 -0.40 -23.62 -11.36
N SER A 115 0.59 -22.97 -11.97
CA SER A 115 0.56 -22.68 -13.41
C SER A 115 0.30 -23.92 -14.25
N SER A 116 -0.70 -23.79 -15.13
CA SER A 116 -1.04 -24.81 -16.10
C SER A 116 -1.65 -24.25 -17.37
N THR A 117 -1.18 -24.79 -18.48
CA THR A 117 -1.69 -24.60 -19.84
C THR A 117 -2.79 -25.59 -20.21
N GLU A 118 -3.20 -26.48 -19.29
CA GLU A 118 -4.23 -27.50 -19.54
C GLU A 118 -5.57 -26.88 -19.97
N ARG A 119 -5.90 -25.71 -19.43
CA ARG A 119 -7.11 -24.95 -19.79
C ARG A 119 -7.18 -24.68 -21.30
N LEU A 120 -6.06 -24.34 -21.93
CA LEU A 120 -5.97 -23.99 -23.36
C LEU A 120 -6.41 -25.12 -24.29
N ILE A 121 -6.35 -26.38 -23.84
CA ILE A 121 -6.81 -27.52 -24.63
C ILE A 121 -8.06 -28.21 -24.05
N LYS A 122 -8.42 -27.95 -22.79
CA LYS A 122 -9.58 -28.54 -22.12
C LYS A 122 -10.88 -28.02 -22.75
N ILE A 123 -10.93 -26.74 -23.07
CA ILE A 123 -12.07 -26.11 -23.75
C ILE A 123 -11.99 -26.46 -25.25
N LYS A 124 -13.01 -27.16 -25.75
CA LYS A 124 -13.03 -27.68 -27.14
C LYS A 124 -13.75 -26.77 -28.12
N LYS A 125 -14.54 -25.81 -27.64
CA LYS A 125 -15.29 -24.87 -28.49
C LYS A 125 -14.42 -23.63 -28.77
N PRO A 126 -14.14 -23.30 -30.04
CA PRO A 126 -13.34 -22.12 -30.40
C PRO A 126 -13.89 -20.80 -29.84
N GLU A 127 -15.22 -20.67 -29.79
CA GLU A 127 -15.92 -19.47 -29.32
C GLU A 127 -15.68 -19.22 -27.83
N GLU A 128 -15.75 -20.26 -27.00
CA GLU A 128 -15.50 -20.13 -25.55
C GLU A 128 -14.04 -19.77 -25.25
N ILE A 129 -13.09 -20.30 -26.03
CA ILE A 129 -11.67 -19.87 -25.94
C ILE A 129 -11.52 -18.43 -26.44
N LEU A 130 -12.17 -18.08 -27.54
CA LEU A 130 -12.08 -16.75 -28.13
C LEU A 130 -12.56 -15.68 -27.16
N ASP A 131 -13.66 -15.93 -26.45
CA ASP A 131 -14.19 -15.03 -25.43
C ASP A 131 -13.12 -14.68 -24.37
N TRP A 132 -12.34 -15.66 -23.90
CA TRP A 132 -11.20 -15.40 -23.02
C TRP A 132 -10.06 -14.66 -23.73
N LEU A 133 -9.69 -15.08 -24.95
CA LEU A 133 -8.58 -14.50 -25.72
C LEU A 133 -8.76 -13.00 -26.00
N VAL A 134 -9.98 -12.58 -26.28
CA VAL A 134 -10.30 -11.17 -26.58
C VAL A 134 -10.94 -10.43 -25.41
N GLY A 135 -11.30 -11.15 -24.34
CA GLY A 135 -11.96 -10.64 -23.15
C GLY A 135 -11.03 -10.29 -22.00
N THR A 136 -9.76 -10.75 -22.03
CA THR A 136 -8.81 -10.58 -20.92
C THR A 136 -7.45 -10.09 -21.40
N TYR A 137 -6.68 -9.45 -20.50
CA TYR A 137 -5.31 -9.04 -20.81
C TYR A 137 -4.41 -10.26 -21.10
N SER A 138 -4.47 -11.29 -20.25
CA SER A 138 -3.73 -12.55 -20.43
C SER A 138 -4.07 -13.26 -21.74
N GLY A 139 -5.36 -13.24 -22.13
CA GLY A 139 -5.82 -13.81 -23.38
C GLY A 139 -5.24 -13.10 -24.60
N LEU A 140 -5.17 -11.77 -24.57
CA LEU A 140 -4.60 -10.97 -25.65
C LEU A 140 -3.08 -11.11 -25.73
N MET A 141 -2.40 -11.18 -24.58
CA MET A 141 -0.98 -11.52 -24.52
C MET A 141 -0.72 -12.85 -25.26
N PHE A 142 -1.44 -13.90 -24.88
CA PHE A 142 -1.30 -15.18 -25.55
C PHE A 142 -1.67 -15.13 -27.05
N LEU A 143 -2.74 -14.42 -27.43
CA LEU A 143 -3.18 -14.31 -28.82
C LEU A 143 -2.11 -13.68 -29.73
N PHE A 144 -1.43 -12.62 -29.27
CA PHE A 144 -0.51 -11.85 -30.09
C PHE A 144 0.95 -12.31 -29.98
N ASN A 145 1.41 -12.68 -28.79
CA ASN A 145 2.82 -13.00 -28.53
C ASN A 145 3.04 -14.37 -27.90
N GLY A 146 1.98 -15.14 -27.64
CA GLY A 146 2.04 -16.50 -27.09
C GLY A 146 2.50 -16.57 -25.62
N SER A 147 2.60 -15.44 -24.92
CA SER A 147 2.89 -15.40 -23.50
C SER A 147 1.72 -15.93 -22.68
N TYR A 148 2.03 -16.77 -21.70
CA TYR A 148 1.07 -17.33 -20.75
C TYR A 148 1.64 -17.25 -19.33
N ALA A 149 0.84 -16.88 -18.33
CA ALA A 149 1.31 -16.69 -16.96
C ALA A 149 1.90 -17.99 -16.37
N PHE A 150 3.04 -17.88 -15.70
CA PHE A 150 3.83 -19.03 -15.26
C PHE A 150 4.28 -18.99 -13.80
N ALA A 151 4.82 -17.86 -13.34
CA ALA A 151 5.30 -17.72 -11.98
C ALA A 151 5.11 -16.29 -11.45
N SER A 152 5.24 -16.11 -10.14
CA SER A 152 5.21 -14.80 -9.47
C SER A 152 6.15 -14.79 -8.28
N ASP A 153 6.66 -13.62 -7.94
CA ASP A 153 7.38 -13.38 -6.69
C ASP A 153 6.49 -12.70 -5.63
N GLY A 154 7.02 -12.53 -4.41
CA GLY A 154 6.32 -11.82 -3.33
C GLY A 154 6.25 -10.29 -3.50
N GLY A 155 6.94 -9.73 -4.50
CA GLY A 155 6.93 -8.32 -4.86
C GLY A 155 5.84 -7.94 -5.85
N GLY A 156 5.18 -8.93 -6.47
CA GLY A 156 4.12 -8.74 -7.45
C GLY A 156 4.59 -8.81 -8.91
N ASP A 157 5.89 -9.02 -9.15
CA ASP A 157 6.41 -9.30 -10.49
C ASP A 157 5.99 -10.69 -10.93
N THR A 158 5.76 -10.86 -12.24
CA THR A 158 5.32 -12.14 -12.81
C THR A 158 6.26 -12.60 -13.92
N CYS A 159 6.35 -13.91 -14.09
CA CYS A 159 7.03 -14.54 -15.21
C CYS A 159 6.03 -15.18 -16.16
N TRP A 160 6.27 -15.03 -17.46
CA TRP A 160 5.40 -15.51 -18.52
C TRP A 160 6.13 -16.44 -19.46
N ILE A 161 5.56 -17.60 -19.75
CA ILE A 161 6.14 -18.56 -20.70
C ILE A 161 5.73 -18.26 -22.14
N ASN A 162 6.67 -18.37 -23.08
CA ASN A 162 6.41 -18.25 -24.50
C ASN A 162 6.02 -19.59 -25.12
N LEU A 163 4.75 -19.72 -25.54
CA LEU A 163 4.23 -20.93 -26.18
C LEU A 163 4.36 -20.92 -27.71
N LEU A 164 4.89 -19.85 -28.32
CA LEU A 164 5.14 -19.82 -29.76
C LEU A 164 6.21 -20.88 -30.18
N PRO A 165 6.22 -21.31 -31.45
CA PRO A 165 7.17 -22.31 -31.92
C PRO A 165 8.63 -21.94 -31.67
N ASN A 166 9.39 -22.90 -31.13
CA ASN A 166 10.83 -22.79 -30.91
C ASN A 166 11.57 -23.95 -31.59
N GLU A 167 12.63 -23.65 -32.36
CA GLU A 167 13.42 -24.66 -33.08
C GLU A 167 14.11 -25.67 -32.14
N ASN A 168 14.46 -25.22 -30.94
CA ASN A 168 15.08 -26.07 -29.92
C ASN A 168 14.05 -26.81 -29.05
N GLU A 169 12.75 -26.68 -29.36
CA GLU A 169 11.63 -27.29 -28.62
C GLU A 169 11.54 -26.92 -27.14
N SER A 170 12.22 -25.83 -26.73
CA SER A 170 12.17 -25.22 -25.39
C SER A 170 11.02 -24.23 -25.25
N ILE A 171 10.70 -23.86 -24.00
CA ILE A 171 9.70 -22.85 -23.65
C ILE A 171 10.39 -21.70 -22.91
N GLU A 172 10.52 -20.55 -23.56
CA GLU A 172 11.19 -19.38 -22.99
C GLU A 172 10.38 -18.81 -21.82
N VAL A 173 11.04 -18.23 -20.82
CA VAL A 173 10.42 -17.53 -19.69
C VAL A 173 10.82 -16.07 -19.74
N ASN A 174 9.85 -15.19 -19.87
CA ASN A 174 10.03 -13.73 -19.89
C ASN A 174 9.70 -13.16 -18.51
N HIS A 175 10.48 -12.16 -18.08
CA HIS A 175 10.12 -11.34 -16.93
C HIS A 175 9.06 -10.32 -17.35
N TYR A 176 8.02 -10.14 -16.54
CA TYR A 176 7.03 -9.09 -16.72
C TYR A 176 7.09 -8.17 -15.50
N ASN A 177 7.62 -6.97 -15.74
CA ASN A 177 7.68 -5.93 -14.73
C ASN A 177 6.27 -5.34 -14.59
N HIS A 178 5.65 -5.61 -13.45
CA HIS A 178 4.28 -5.20 -13.20
C HIS A 178 4.14 -3.69 -13.02
N GLU A 179 5.19 -2.96 -12.65
CA GLU A 179 5.19 -1.50 -12.43
C GLU A 179 5.05 -0.69 -13.72
N ILE A 180 5.70 -1.15 -14.79
CA ILE A 180 5.68 -0.46 -16.10
C ILE A 180 4.78 -1.18 -17.13
N GLY A 181 4.35 -2.40 -16.80
CA GLY A 181 3.50 -3.22 -17.65
C GLY A 181 4.20 -3.68 -18.92
N GLU A 182 5.51 -3.98 -18.84
CA GLU A 182 6.36 -4.40 -19.97
C GLU A 182 7.04 -5.74 -19.71
N LEU A 183 7.35 -6.46 -20.79
CA LEU A 183 8.26 -7.61 -20.72
C LEU A 183 9.70 -7.08 -20.74
N GLU A 184 10.48 -7.39 -19.72
CA GLU A 184 11.84 -6.88 -19.56
C GLU A 184 12.92 -7.95 -19.82
N ASN A 185 14.14 -7.47 -20.10
CA ASN A 185 15.38 -8.24 -20.21
C ASN A 185 15.40 -9.27 -21.35
N LEU A 186 16.56 -9.90 -21.56
CA LEU A 186 16.61 -11.12 -22.37
C LEU A 186 15.85 -12.24 -21.64
N PRO A 187 15.04 -13.04 -22.34
CA PRO A 187 14.31 -14.11 -21.68
C PRO A 187 15.26 -15.19 -21.20
N TYR A 188 14.80 -15.96 -20.21
CA TYR A 188 15.36 -17.28 -19.99
C TYR A 188 14.97 -18.17 -21.16
N PHE A 189 15.96 -18.77 -21.81
CA PHE A 189 15.76 -19.51 -23.07
C PHE A 189 14.97 -20.84 -22.95
N SER A 190 14.60 -21.23 -21.73
CA SER A 190 13.80 -22.42 -21.40
C SER A 190 13.33 -22.36 -19.93
N ILE A 191 12.33 -23.17 -19.54
CA ILE A 191 11.92 -23.32 -18.12
C ILE A 191 13.07 -23.95 -17.31
N SER A 192 13.76 -24.92 -17.92
CA SER A 192 14.93 -25.58 -17.34
C SER A 192 16.06 -24.60 -17.02
N HIS A 193 16.31 -23.63 -17.92
CA HIS A 193 17.30 -22.58 -17.73
C HIS A 193 16.85 -21.59 -16.64
N PHE A 194 15.58 -21.19 -16.65
CA PHE A 194 15.01 -20.31 -15.64
C PHE A 194 15.21 -20.86 -14.23
N ILE A 195 14.88 -22.14 -14.00
CA ILE A 195 15.09 -22.80 -12.72
C ILE A 195 16.58 -22.97 -12.41
N ALA A 196 17.39 -23.30 -13.43
CA ALA A 196 18.81 -23.48 -13.24
C ALA A 196 19.51 -22.21 -12.80
N ASP A 197 19.22 -21.04 -13.38
CA ASP A 197 19.91 -19.80 -13.04
C ASP A 197 19.41 -19.22 -11.69
N ASN A 198 18.10 -19.26 -11.43
CA ASN A 198 17.52 -18.62 -10.25
C ASN A 198 17.78 -19.35 -8.93
N TRP A 199 17.85 -20.70 -8.91
CA TRP A 199 18.10 -21.45 -7.67
C TRP A 199 19.54 -21.95 -7.59
N ASN A 200 20.38 -21.28 -6.78
CA ASN A 200 21.76 -21.70 -6.54
C ASN A 200 22.01 -22.10 -5.07
N ASN A 201 22.17 -23.40 -4.82
CA ASN A 201 22.42 -23.97 -3.49
C ASN A 201 23.75 -23.52 -2.85
N ASP A 202 24.68 -22.92 -3.61
CA ASP A 202 25.95 -22.42 -3.07
C ASP A 202 25.78 -21.13 -2.24
N SER A 203 24.65 -20.41 -2.40
CA SER A 203 24.33 -19.18 -1.64
C SER A 203 23.59 -19.44 -0.32
N ASN A 204 23.18 -20.68 -0.08
CA ASN A 204 22.48 -21.12 1.13
C ASN A 204 23.40 -21.28 2.36
N GLU A 205 24.64 -20.77 2.30
CA GLU A 205 25.46 -20.50 3.50
C GLU A 205 24.80 -19.46 4.42
N GLY A 206 23.77 -18.74 3.94
CA GLY A 206 22.91 -17.83 4.71
C GLY A 206 21.79 -18.46 5.55
N TYR A 207 21.61 -19.78 5.56
CA TYR A 207 20.80 -20.45 6.61
C TYR A 207 21.58 -20.54 7.94
N GLU A 208 22.41 -19.54 8.26
CA GLU A 208 22.73 -19.21 9.64
C GLU A 208 21.60 -18.33 10.17
N ASP A 209 20.49 -18.97 10.55
CA ASP A 209 19.48 -18.47 11.48
C ASP A 209 19.29 -16.92 11.46
N GLU A 210 18.84 -16.35 10.33
CA GLU A 210 18.01 -15.15 10.39
C GLU A 210 16.64 -15.59 10.93
N GLU A 211 16.49 -15.32 12.23
CA GLU A 211 15.26 -15.00 12.95
C GLU A 211 13.94 -15.32 12.21
N ASP A 212 13.40 -16.55 12.37
CA ASP A 212 11.97 -16.81 12.17
C ASP A 212 11.45 -17.88 13.15
N GLU A 213 10.69 -17.39 14.12
CA GLU A 213 9.45 -17.96 14.67
C GLU A 213 9.33 -19.48 14.90
N GLU A 214 9.73 -19.98 16.08
CA GLU A 214 9.28 -21.30 16.56
C GLU A 214 8.02 -21.20 17.45
N PHE A 215 6.86 -21.17 16.78
CA PHE A 215 5.63 -21.79 17.26
C PHE A 215 5.66 -23.29 16.90
N GLU A 216 5.89 -24.18 17.87
CA GLU A 216 5.08 -25.39 18.11
C GLU A 216 5.62 -26.20 19.32
N GLU A 217 4.70 -26.83 20.04
CA GLU A 217 4.91 -27.53 21.32
C GLU A 217 5.64 -28.88 21.17
N GLU A 218 6.29 -29.31 22.26
CA GLU A 218 7.09 -30.53 22.41
C GLU A 218 6.48 -31.82 21.81
N LYS A 219 7.27 -32.50 20.96
CA LYS A 219 7.73 -33.87 21.25
C LYS A 219 9.22 -34.03 20.92
N PRO A 220 9.98 -34.78 21.74
CA PRO A 220 11.44 -34.80 21.74
C PRO A 220 11.98 -35.81 20.72
N ASP A 221 11.79 -35.53 19.45
CA ASP A 221 12.65 -36.09 18.41
C ASP A 221 13.42 -34.92 17.84
N LYS A 222 14.62 -34.65 18.39
CA LYS A 222 15.61 -33.86 17.66
C LYS A 222 15.90 -34.62 16.37
N LYS A 223 15.12 -34.36 15.32
CA LYS A 223 15.47 -34.77 13.96
C LYS A 223 16.83 -34.13 13.71
N GLU A 224 17.84 -34.96 13.46
CA GLU A 224 19.13 -34.46 12.97
C GLU A 224 18.83 -33.50 11.82
N LYS A 225 19.38 -32.27 11.88
CA LYS A 225 19.29 -31.32 10.77
C LYS A 225 19.79 -32.06 9.53
N GLU A 226 18.91 -32.20 8.55
CA GLU A 226 19.21 -32.95 7.34
C GLU A 226 20.34 -32.24 6.58
N PRO A 227 21.34 -32.96 6.05
CA PRO A 227 22.44 -32.32 5.34
C PRO A 227 21.96 -31.65 4.05
N ILE A 228 22.41 -30.41 3.82
CA ILE A 228 22.20 -29.68 2.57
C ILE A 228 22.98 -30.37 1.45
N LEU A 229 22.30 -30.69 0.36
CA LEU A 229 22.88 -31.31 -0.83
C LEU A 229 23.39 -30.23 -1.80
N ALA A 230 24.70 -30.21 -2.05
CA ALA A 230 25.31 -29.31 -3.01
C ALA A 230 24.84 -29.58 -4.44
N SER A 231 24.64 -28.51 -5.21
CA SER A 231 24.29 -28.54 -6.64
C SER A 231 25.38 -29.25 -7.45
N GLN A 232 25.00 -30.15 -8.35
CA GLN A 232 25.95 -30.78 -9.29
C GLN A 232 26.09 -29.97 -10.58
N ILE A 233 25.12 -29.11 -10.88
CA ILE A 233 25.17 -28.17 -11.99
C ILE A 233 26.13 -27.02 -11.63
N LYS A 234 27.10 -26.76 -12.51
CA LYS A 234 28.08 -25.68 -12.36
C LYS A 234 27.62 -24.42 -13.06
N GLU A 235 27.85 -23.28 -12.42
CA GLU A 235 27.58 -21.94 -12.97
C GLU A 235 28.22 -21.71 -14.35
N SER A 236 29.44 -22.21 -14.54
CA SER A 236 30.15 -22.13 -15.82
C SER A 236 29.40 -22.82 -16.97
N THR A 237 28.59 -23.84 -16.68
CA THR A 237 27.81 -24.56 -17.68
C THR A 237 26.57 -23.75 -18.09
N ILE A 238 25.91 -23.09 -17.14
CA ILE A 238 24.76 -22.20 -17.36
C ILE A 238 25.20 -21.01 -18.23
N LYS A 239 26.24 -20.27 -17.83
CA LYS A 239 26.77 -19.14 -18.61
C LYS A 239 27.26 -19.54 -20.01
N ALA A 240 27.78 -20.77 -20.17
CA ALA A 240 28.18 -21.27 -21.48
C ALA A 240 27.00 -21.65 -22.38
N PHE A 241 25.85 -22.02 -21.79
CA PHE A 241 24.58 -22.21 -22.48
C PHE A 241 23.96 -20.87 -22.88
N GLU A 242 23.85 -19.89 -21.97
CA GLU A 242 23.32 -18.55 -22.25
C GLU A 242 23.99 -17.90 -23.46
N LYS A 243 25.32 -17.93 -23.51
CA LYS A 243 26.11 -17.37 -24.62
C LYS A 243 25.81 -18.03 -25.97
N GLU A 244 25.39 -19.29 -25.96
CA GLU A 244 25.02 -20.03 -27.16
C GLU A 244 23.55 -19.76 -27.53
N ALA A 245 22.65 -19.83 -26.57
CA ALA A 245 21.22 -19.60 -26.75
C ALA A 245 20.93 -18.16 -27.21
N THR A 246 21.66 -17.16 -26.71
CA THR A 246 21.54 -15.75 -27.14
C THR A 246 21.73 -15.62 -28.66
N LYS A 247 22.69 -16.34 -29.25
CA LYS A 247 22.94 -16.29 -30.71
C LYS A 247 21.82 -16.90 -31.55
N PHE A 248 21.08 -17.85 -30.98
CA PHE A 248 19.91 -18.43 -31.62
C PHE A 248 18.71 -17.51 -31.49
N TYR A 249 18.53 -16.91 -30.32
CA TYR A 249 17.47 -15.95 -30.03
C TYR A 249 17.55 -14.71 -30.92
N GLU A 250 18.74 -14.10 -31.09
CA GLU A 250 18.96 -12.93 -31.98
C GLU A 250 18.63 -13.19 -33.46
N LYS A 251 18.48 -14.46 -33.88
CA LYS A 251 18.15 -14.84 -35.26
C LYS A 251 16.69 -15.28 -35.42
N LYS A 252 15.92 -15.31 -34.34
CA LYS A 252 14.54 -15.78 -34.35
C LYS A 252 13.68 -14.80 -35.17
N PRO A 253 12.76 -15.27 -36.02
CA PRO A 253 11.85 -14.36 -36.70
C PRO A 253 10.95 -13.66 -35.69
N ILE A 254 10.60 -12.41 -35.97
CA ILE A 254 9.78 -11.56 -35.10
C ILE A 254 8.52 -12.29 -34.62
N TYR A 255 7.84 -13.04 -35.49
CA TYR A 255 6.59 -13.74 -35.19
C TYR A 255 6.71 -14.94 -34.23
N ASN A 256 7.93 -15.40 -33.95
CA ASN A 256 8.21 -16.43 -32.94
C ASN A 256 8.94 -15.85 -31.70
N ASN A 257 9.21 -14.54 -31.71
CA ASN A 257 9.79 -13.81 -30.60
C ASN A 257 8.65 -13.13 -29.81
N SER A 258 8.45 -13.55 -28.57
CA SER A 258 7.39 -13.01 -27.71
C SER A 258 7.63 -11.55 -27.32
N LEU A 259 8.89 -11.14 -27.10
CA LEU A 259 9.22 -9.74 -26.79
C LEU A 259 8.89 -8.82 -27.96
N ASP A 260 9.41 -9.12 -29.16
CA ASP A 260 9.17 -8.26 -30.32
C ASP A 260 7.67 -8.20 -30.68
N MET A 261 6.94 -9.32 -30.56
CA MET A 261 5.49 -9.34 -30.76
C MET A 261 4.74 -8.61 -29.66
N PHE A 262 5.23 -8.63 -28.42
CA PHE A 262 4.67 -7.85 -27.33
C PHE A 262 4.81 -6.36 -27.61
N GLU A 263 6.02 -5.86 -27.87
CA GLU A 263 6.25 -4.44 -28.21
C GLU A 263 5.34 -3.99 -29.37
N ARG A 264 5.24 -4.83 -30.41
CA ARG A 264 4.39 -4.58 -31.58
C ARG A 264 2.90 -4.52 -31.28
N SER A 265 2.42 -5.35 -30.36
CA SER A 265 1.00 -5.53 -30.07
C SER A 265 0.54 -4.83 -28.79
N ALA A 266 1.46 -4.26 -28.02
CA ALA A 266 1.19 -3.67 -26.71
C ALA A 266 0.10 -2.60 -26.76
N TRP A 267 0.01 -1.84 -27.86
CA TRP A 267 -1.03 -0.84 -28.06
C TRP A 267 -2.45 -1.45 -28.21
N LEU A 268 -2.57 -2.68 -28.72
CA LEU A 268 -3.84 -3.38 -28.91
C LEU A 268 -4.33 -4.08 -27.64
N LEU A 269 -3.48 -4.26 -26.63
CA LEU A 269 -3.84 -4.93 -25.38
C LEU A 269 -4.98 -4.14 -24.68
N GLY A 270 -6.20 -4.68 -24.76
CA GLY A 270 -7.40 -4.13 -24.15
C GLY A 270 -8.43 -3.50 -25.08
N HIS A 271 -8.12 -3.30 -26.37
CA HIS A 271 -9.08 -2.76 -27.34
C HIS A 271 -10.35 -3.62 -27.48
N SER A 272 -10.21 -4.95 -27.45
CA SER A 272 -11.30 -5.89 -27.70
C SER A 272 -12.26 -6.10 -26.53
N TYR A 273 -11.87 -5.73 -25.31
CA TYR A 273 -12.74 -5.71 -24.13
C TYR A 273 -13.02 -4.31 -23.59
N GLY A 274 -12.46 -3.29 -24.24
CA GLY A 274 -13.01 -1.94 -24.23
C GLY A 274 -12.16 -0.88 -23.53
N ASP A 275 -10.93 -1.20 -23.16
CA ASP A 275 -10.02 -0.35 -22.40
C ASP A 275 -8.65 -0.32 -23.10
N PRO A 276 -8.31 0.76 -23.83
CA PRO A 276 -7.00 0.86 -24.48
C PRO A 276 -5.84 0.71 -23.50
N ALA A 277 -4.73 0.15 -23.95
CA ALA A 277 -3.55 -0.12 -23.13
C ALA A 277 -3.01 1.12 -22.39
N TYR A 278 -2.27 0.90 -21.30
CA TYR A 278 -1.43 1.94 -20.71
C TYR A 278 -0.45 2.50 -21.75
N ALA A 279 -0.30 3.82 -21.78
CA ALA A 279 0.46 4.55 -22.80
C ALA A 279 0.06 4.16 -24.25
N PHE A 280 -1.21 3.78 -24.47
CA PHE A 280 -1.75 3.22 -25.72
C PHE A 280 -1.21 3.92 -26.95
N THR A 281 -1.24 5.23 -26.92
CA THR A 281 -1.05 6.05 -28.08
C THR A 281 0.43 6.33 -28.38
N GLU A 282 1.33 6.25 -27.39
CA GLU A 282 2.79 6.15 -27.58
C GLU A 282 3.10 4.82 -28.26
N LYS A 283 2.59 3.73 -27.69
CA LYS A 283 2.72 2.37 -28.25
C LYS A 283 2.12 2.27 -29.66
N LEU A 284 1.03 3.00 -29.93
CA LEU A 284 0.42 3.07 -31.26
C LEU A 284 1.32 3.80 -32.26
N ALA A 285 2.05 4.85 -31.87
CA ALA A 285 2.92 5.59 -32.79
C ALA A 285 4.06 4.71 -33.36
N ASP A 286 4.50 3.73 -32.58
CA ASP A 286 5.51 2.75 -32.96
C ASP A 286 4.90 1.52 -33.64
N ALA A 287 3.58 1.45 -33.76
CA ALA A 287 2.92 0.38 -34.49
C ALA A 287 3.38 0.34 -35.98
N PRO A 288 3.58 -0.86 -36.54
CA PRO A 288 3.92 -1.09 -37.93
C PRO A 288 3.11 -0.28 -38.94
N SER A 289 3.79 0.25 -39.95
CA SER A 289 3.18 1.01 -41.04
C SER A 289 2.37 0.13 -42.00
N TYR A 290 1.53 0.77 -42.81
CA TYR A 290 0.83 0.12 -43.92
C TYR A 290 1.80 -0.55 -44.90
N THR A 291 2.99 0.02 -45.11
CA THR A 291 4.04 -0.57 -45.96
C THR A 291 4.58 -1.88 -45.37
N ILE A 292 4.75 -1.97 -44.04
CA ILE A 292 5.20 -3.21 -43.40
C ILE A 292 4.15 -4.31 -43.59
N TRP A 293 2.85 -3.99 -43.49
CA TRP A 293 1.81 -4.96 -43.80
C TRP A 293 1.92 -5.54 -45.22
N GLU A 294 2.15 -4.68 -46.23
CA GLU A 294 2.31 -5.12 -47.62
C GLU A 294 3.48 -6.11 -47.80
N ASP A 295 4.58 -5.89 -47.09
CA ASP A 295 5.74 -6.79 -47.13
C ASP A 295 5.46 -8.13 -46.43
N GLU A 296 4.72 -8.10 -45.32
CA GLU A 296 4.48 -9.28 -44.47
C GLU A 296 3.26 -10.11 -44.88
N LYS A 297 2.37 -9.60 -45.75
CA LYS A 297 1.10 -10.29 -46.05
C LYS A 297 1.27 -11.69 -46.64
N VAL A 298 2.43 -11.98 -47.23
CA VAL A 298 2.78 -13.32 -47.73
C VAL A 298 2.97 -14.35 -46.62
N GLU A 299 3.29 -13.90 -45.40
CA GLU A 299 3.56 -14.71 -44.21
C GLU A 299 2.31 -14.93 -43.34
N ILE A 300 1.24 -14.15 -43.50
CA ILE A 300 -0.01 -14.23 -42.69
C ILE A 300 -0.59 -15.65 -42.62
N LYS A 301 -0.49 -16.43 -43.72
CA LYS A 301 -0.98 -17.81 -43.77
C LYS A 301 -0.13 -18.80 -42.94
N ASN A 302 1.10 -18.43 -42.58
CA ASN A 302 2.06 -19.28 -41.90
C ASN A 302 2.06 -19.05 -40.38
N TYR A 303 1.71 -17.84 -39.92
CA TYR A 303 1.81 -17.40 -38.53
C TYR A 303 0.45 -16.90 -37.98
N PRO A 304 -0.29 -17.72 -37.20
CA PRO A 304 -1.61 -17.35 -36.68
C PRO A 304 -1.63 -16.09 -35.81
N ASN A 305 -0.62 -15.89 -34.96
CA ASN A 305 -0.49 -14.69 -34.11
C ASN A 305 -0.31 -13.41 -34.94
N LEU A 306 0.46 -13.48 -36.02
CA LEU A 306 0.59 -12.39 -36.99
C LEU A 306 -0.74 -12.09 -37.70
N ALA A 307 -1.49 -13.14 -38.06
CA ALA A 307 -2.82 -12.99 -38.64
C ALA A 307 -3.79 -12.30 -37.68
N ALA A 308 -3.84 -12.73 -36.42
CA ALA A 308 -4.66 -12.09 -35.38
C ALA A 308 -4.30 -10.61 -35.21
N TYR A 309 -3.01 -10.32 -35.11
CA TYR A 309 -2.49 -8.95 -35.02
C TYR A 309 -2.98 -8.09 -36.17
N TRP A 310 -2.71 -8.48 -37.43
CA TRP A 310 -3.07 -7.65 -38.58
C TRP A 310 -4.59 -7.48 -38.78
N ILE A 311 -5.39 -8.50 -38.45
CA ILE A 311 -6.86 -8.38 -38.51
C ILE A 311 -7.33 -7.28 -37.55
N LEU A 312 -6.92 -7.35 -36.29
CA LEU A 312 -7.35 -6.40 -35.27
C LEU A 312 -6.73 -5.01 -35.48
N HIS A 313 -5.46 -4.95 -35.89
CA HIS A 313 -4.75 -3.72 -36.27
C HIS A 313 -5.54 -2.93 -37.32
N HIS A 314 -5.86 -3.56 -38.46
CA HIS A 314 -6.59 -2.87 -39.53
C HIS A 314 -8.03 -2.55 -39.16
N PHE A 315 -8.69 -3.41 -38.38
CA PHE A 315 -10.04 -3.17 -37.91
C PHE A 315 -10.15 -1.89 -37.07
N TYR A 316 -9.27 -1.74 -36.07
CA TYR A 316 -9.27 -0.58 -35.17
C TYR A 316 -8.74 0.70 -35.85
N LEU A 317 -7.84 0.58 -36.84
CA LEU A 317 -7.40 1.71 -37.66
C LEU A 317 -8.34 2.08 -38.81
N LYS A 318 -9.54 1.48 -38.90
CA LYS A 318 -10.50 1.72 -39.99
C LYS A 318 -9.91 1.50 -41.40
N ASN A 319 -8.91 0.64 -41.51
CA ASN A 319 -8.31 0.20 -42.78
C ASN A 319 -9.12 -0.98 -43.35
N GLU A 320 -10.38 -0.72 -43.71
CA GLU A 320 -11.37 -1.80 -43.96
C GLU A 320 -11.00 -2.72 -45.14
N ASP A 321 -10.39 -2.21 -46.20
CA ASP A 321 -10.00 -3.03 -47.36
C ASP A 321 -8.82 -3.94 -46.99
N ALA A 322 -7.80 -3.39 -46.34
CA ALA A 322 -6.66 -4.15 -45.84
C ALA A 322 -7.09 -5.19 -44.78
N CYS A 323 -8.07 -4.86 -43.93
CA CYS A 323 -8.67 -5.81 -42.99
C CYS A 323 -9.31 -6.99 -43.73
N ARG A 324 -10.12 -6.73 -44.76
CA ARG A 324 -10.79 -7.78 -45.54
C ARG A 324 -9.79 -8.61 -46.36
N GLU A 325 -8.74 -8.01 -46.90
CA GLU A 325 -7.65 -8.73 -47.57
C GLU A 325 -6.88 -9.63 -46.59
N THR A 326 -6.53 -9.10 -45.42
CA THR A 326 -5.89 -9.85 -44.33
C THR A 326 -6.72 -11.06 -43.93
N ILE A 327 -8.04 -10.90 -43.72
CA ILE A 327 -8.95 -12.01 -43.39
C ILE A 327 -8.96 -13.08 -44.50
N LYS A 328 -8.97 -12.66 -45.77
CA LYS A 328 -8.91 -13.58 -46.92
C LYS A 328 -7.59 -14.35 -46.99
N LEU A 329 -6.48 -13.74 -46.57
CA LEU A 329 -5.18 -14.42 -46.48
C LEU A 329 -5.13 -15.36 -45.27
N ALA A 330 -5.64 -14.89 -44.14
CA ALA A 330 -5.72 -15.60 -42.87
C ALA A 330 -6.65 -16.82 -42.90
N SER A 331 -7.62 -16.87 -43.82
CA SER A 331 -8.46 -18.06 -44.04
C SER A 331 -7.67 -19.30 -44.51
N LYS A 332 -6.40 -19.11 -44.89
CA LYS A 332 -5.46 -20.20 -45.23
C LYS A 332 -4.55 -20.58 -44.07
N SER A 333 -4.61 -19.85 -42.96
CA SER A 333 -3.89 -20.16 -41.73
C SER A 333 -4.43 -21.42 -41.09
N LYS A 334 -3.58 -22.12 -40.34
CA LYS A 334 -3.98 -23.29 -39.55
C LYS A 334 -4.66 -22.84 -38.25
N GLY A 335 -5.40 -23.73 -37.62
CA GLY A 335 -6.11 -23.46 -36.36
C GLY A 335 -7.53 -22.94 -36.55
N LYS A 336 -8.32 -22.97 -35.47
CA LYS A 336 -9.74 -22.58 -35.46
C LYS A 336 -9.97 -21.15 -34.98
N ILE A 337 -9.08 -20.63 -34.12
CA ILE A 337 -9.24 -19.28 -33.51
C ILE A 337 -9.27 -18.18 -34.57
N ILE A 338 -8.36 -18.21 -35.55
CA ILE A 338 -8.28 -17.16 -36.59
C ILE A 338 -9.52 -17.13 -37.49
N SER A 339 -10.11 -18.30 -37.79
CA SER A 339 -11.39 -18.41 -38.50
C SER A 339 -12.49 -17.72 -37.70
N THR A 340 -12.55 -18.02 -36.40
CA THR A 340 -13.59 -17.51 -35.49
C THR A 340 -13.48 -15.98 -35.35
N ILE A 341 -12.27 -15.44 -35.15
CA ILE A 341 -12.01 -13.99 -35.13
C ILE A 341 -12.47 -13.34 -36.45
N SER A 342 -12.10 -13.93 -37.58
CA SER A 342 -12.45 -13.42 -38.91
C SER A 342 -13.96 -13.34 -39.12
N GLU A 343 -14.71 -14.33 -38.66
CA GLU A 343 -16.17 -14.35 -38.74
C GLU A 343 -16.81 -13.22 -37.93
N HIS A 344 -16.36 -13.00 -36.68
CA HIS A 344 -16.85 -11.91 -35.83
C HIS A 344 -16.57 -10.53 -36.45
N ILE A 345 -15.36 -10.32 -36.96
CA ILE A 345 -14.96 -9.05 -37.56
C ILE A 345 -15.73 -8.79 -38.86
N LEU A 346 -15.88 -9.79 -39.74
CA LEU A 346 -16.69 -9.65 -40.96
C LEU A 346 -18.17 -9.43 -40.64
N ALA A 347 -18.74 -10.13 -39.65
CA ALA A 347 -20.12 -9.94 -39.25
C ALA A 347 -20.37 -8.51 -38.73
N TYR A 348 -19.42 -7.94 -37.99
CA TYR A 348 -19.48 -6.54 -37.56
C TYR A 348 -19.36 -5.57 -38.72
N LEU A 349 -18.32 -5.70 -39.57
CA LEU A 349 -18.10 -4.82 -40.73
C LEU A 349 -19.22 -4.88 -41.76
N ASP A 350 -19.93 -6.02 -41.88
CA ASP A 350 -21.09 -6.17 -42.76
C ASP A 350 -22.41 -5.68 -42.12
N GLY A 351 -22.38 -5.15 -40.89
CA GLY A 351 -23.56 -4.69 -40.16
C GLY A 351 -24.52 -5.80 -39.74
N LYS A 352 -24.07 -7.06 -39.74
CA LYS A 352 -24.85 -8.24 -39.33
C LYS A 352 -24.87 -8.45 -37.82
N SER A 353 -23.90 -7.85 -37.10
CA SER A 353 -23.83 -7.87 -35.64
C SER A 353 -23.97 -6.46 -35.06
N LYS A 354 -24.64 -6.34 -33.91
CA LYS A 354 -24.71 -5.10 -33.11
C LYS A 354 -23.69 -5.05 -31.98
N SER A 355 -22.84 -6.06 -31.87
CA SER A 355 -21.71 -6.11 -30.95
C SER A 355 -20.49 -6.71 -31.65
N LEU A 356 -19.30 -6.41 -31.15
CA LEU A 356 -18.08 -7.14 -31.48
C LEU A 356 -17.63 -7.89 -30.23
N PHE A 357 -17.58 -9.21 -30.31
CA PHE A 357 -17.41 -10.09 -29.14
C PHE A 357 -18.47 -9.74 -28.08
N HIS A 358 -18.08 -9.17 -26.93
CA HIS A 358 -18.98 -8.72 -25.86
C HIS A 358 -19.22 -7.20 -25.82
N LEU A 359 -18.60 -6.42 -26.72
CA LEU A 359 -18.70 -4.97 -26.72
C LEU A 359 -19.87 -4.45 -27.57
N PRO A 360 -20.72 -3.54 -27.04
CA PRO A 360 -21.73 -2.85 -27.83
C PRO A 360 -21.10 -2.02 -28.96
N SER A 361 -21.78 -1.93 -30.11
CA SER A 361 -21.28 -1.21 -31.29
C SER A 361 -20.85 0.24 -31.01
N GLU A 362 -21.56 0.94 -30.13
CA GLU A 362 -21.23 2.32 -29.76
C GLU A 362 -19.84 2.41 -29.10
N LYS A 363 -19.54 1.51 -28.16
CA LYS A 363 -18.23 1.45 -27.49
C LYS A 363 -17.14 1.05 -28.49
N VAL A 364 -17.42 0.09 -29.37
CA VAL A 364 -16.49 -0.32 -30.44
C VAL A 364 -16.16 0.86 -31.37
N GLU A 365 -17.18 1.59 -31.86
CA GLU A 365 -16.95 2.75 -32.74
C GLU A 365 -16.25 3.91 -32.04
N LYS A 366 -16.52 4.12 -30.76
CA LYS A 366 -15.79 5.10 -29.94
C LYS A 366 -14.30 4.76 -29.92
N ILE A 367 -13.94 3.50 -29.64
CA ILE A 367 -12.55 3.03 -29.64
C ILE A 367 -11.95 3.14 -31.04
N ARG A 368 -12.61 2.62 -32.09
CA ARG A 368 -12.13 2.73 -33.47
C ARG A 368 -11.88 4.19 -33.89
N THR A 369 -12.75 5.11 -33.48
CA THR A 369 -12.60 6.53 -33.79
C THR A 369 -11.45 7.16 -33.02
N GLN A 370 -11.32 6.81 -31.72
CA GLN A 370 -10.18 7.21 -30.92
C GLN A 370 -8.88 6.70 -31.55
N THR A 371 -8.75 5.40 -31.81
CA THR A 371 -7.57 4.81 -32.45
C THR A 371 -7.26 5.45 -33.80
N PHE A 372 -8.26 5.63 -34.67
CA PHE A 372 -8.08 6.27 -35.96
C PHE A 372 -7.56 7.71 -35.84
N SER A 373 -8.07 8.49 -34.89
CA SER A 373 -7.59 9.88 -34.66
C SER A 373 -6.22 9.97 -34.00
N ASN A 374 -5.72 8.88 -33.43
CA ASN A 374 -4.42 8.83 -32.73
C ASN A 374 -3.30 8.18 -33.56
N ALA A 375 -3.66 7.55 -34.68
CA ALA A 375 -2.75 6.78 -35.52
C ALA A 375 -1.68 7.64 -36.19
N ASP A 376 -0.66 7.01 -36.75
CA ASP A 376 0.30 7.68 -37.63
C ASP A 376 -0.17 7.67 -39.09
N PRO A 377 -0.01 8.77 -39.85
CA PRO A 377 -0.31 8.77 -41.28
C PRO A 377 0.30 7.58 -42.04
N LYS A 378 1.49 7.09 -41.63
CA LYS A 378 2.14 5.91 -42.22
C LYS A 378 1.36 4.59 -42.01
N GLN A 379 0.47 4.54 -41.02
CA GLN A 379 -0.34 3.38 -40.64
C GLN A 379 -1.71 3.39 -41.33
N ILE A 380 -2.16 4.56 -41.80
CA ILE A 380 -3.44 4.73 -42.48
C ILE A 380 -3.32 4.32 -43.94
N GLU A 381 -4.33 3.58 -44.42
CA GLU A 381 -4.43 3.23 -45.82
C GLU A 381 -4.46 4.49 -46.71
N PRO A 382 -3.70 4.55 -47.83
CA PRO A 382 -3.56 5.76 -48.63
C PRO A 382 -4.88 6.44 -49.04
N LYS A 383 -5.93 5.66 -49.30
CA LYS A 383 -7.26 6.18 -49.67
C LYS A 383 -7.98 6.91 -48.52
N ASN A 384 -7.62 6.61 -47.28
CA ASN A 384 -8.25 7.12 -46.07
C ASN A 384 -7.52 8.35 -45.48
N ILE A 385 -6.36 8.76 -46.02
CA ILE A 385 -5.59 9.91 -45.50
C ILE A 385 -6.43 11.19 -45.45
N LYS A 386 -7.32 11.41 -46.43
CA LYS A 386 -8.22 12.57 -46.41
C LYS A 386 -9.19 12.52 -45.22
N LEU A 387 -9.83 11.37 -45.01
CA LEU A 387 -10.74 11.13 -43.88
C LEU A 387 -10.01 11.27 -42.54
N TYR A 388 -8.77 10.80 -42.48
CA TYR A 388 -7.88 10.95 -41.32
C TYR A 388 -7.62 12.44 -41.00
N ASN A 389 -7.17 13.23 -41.98
CA ASN A 389 -6.94 14.67 -41.79
C ASN A 389 -8.22 15.45 -41.42
N ASP A 390 -9.37 15.05 -41.98
CA ASP A 390 -10.68 15.61 -41.60
C ASP A 390 -11.04 15.25 -40.15
N SER A 391 -10.76 14.02 -39.70
CA SER A 391 -10.98 13.60 -38.32
C SER A 391 -10.07 14.34 -37.31
N LEU A 392 -8.88 14.74 -37.75
CA LEU A 392 -7.98 15.60 -36.98
C LEU A 392 -8.37 17.09 -37.03
N GLY A 393 -9.37 17.49 -37.82
CA GLY A 393 -9.74 18.90 -38.01
C GLY A 393 -8.63 19.76 -38.64
N LEU A 394 -7.61 19.14 -39.24
CA LEU A 394 -6.50 19.83 -39.90
C LEU A 394 -6.92 20.47 -41.22
N SER A 395 -7.96 19.94 -41.86
CA SER A 395 -8.47 20.43 -43.15
C SER A 395 -9.12 21.82 -43.09
N ASN A 396 -9.44 22.33 -41.90
CA ASN A 396 -10.07 23.63 -41.68
C ASN A 396 -9.11 24.70 -41.13
N LEU A 397 -7.84 24.37 -40.89
CA LEU A 397 -6.87 25.32 -40.33
C LEU A 397 -6.42 26.34 -41.38
N ASN A 398 -6.37 27.61 -40.99
CA ASN A 398 -5.76 28.67 -41.78
C ASN A 398 -4.23 28.51 -41.74
N THR A 399 -3.67 27.82 -42.73
CA THR A 399 -2.24 27.48 -42.81
C THR A 399 -1.55 28.22 -43.96
N ILE A 400 -0.24 28.40 -43.84
CA ILE A 400 0.60 29.00 -44.88
C ILE A 400 1.47 27.94 -45.55
N SER A 401 1.54 27.95 -46.89
CA SER A 401 2.39 27.00 -47.60
C SER A 401 3.88 27.24 -47.28
N LYS A 402 4.68 26.16 -47.16
CA LYS A 402 6.13 26.25 -46.87
C LYS A 402 6.86 27.26 -47.77
N LYS A 403 6.56 27.25 -49.06
CA LYS A 403 7.18 28.14 -50.06
C LYS A 403 6.82 29.62 -49.84
N GLU A 404 5.59 29.89 -49.41
CA GLU A 404 5.13 31.25 -49.12
C GLU A 404 5.70 31.78 -47.80
N LEU A 405 5.72 30.93 -46.76
CA LEU A 405 6.35 31.23 -45.48
C LEU A 405 7.83 31.60 -45.64
N GLU A 406 8.60 30.80 -46.37
CA GLU A 406 10.02 31.09 -46.68
C GLU A 406 10.22 32.44 -47.39
N THR A 407 9.21 32.89 -48.15
CA THR A 407 9.24 34.19 -48.84
C THR A 407 8.93 35.34 -47.88
N ARG A 408 7.94 35.17 -46.99
CA ARG A 408 7.55 36.19 -46.00
C ARG A 408 8.58 36.38 -44.89
N LEU A 409 9.22 35.31 -44.42
CA LEU A 409 10.31 35.38 -43.42
C LEU A 409 11.47 36.30 -43.81
N LYS A 410 11.68 36.53 -45.12
CA LYS A 410 12.71 37.42 -45.65
C LYS A 410 12.28 38.89 -45.79
N LYS A 411 10.97 39.17 -45.76
CA LYS A 411 10.39 40.50 -46.04
C LYS A 411 9.75 41.15 -44.82
N GLU A 412 9.15 40.35 -43.94
CA GLU A 412 8.42 40.85 -42.77
C GLU A 412 9.39 41.28 -41.66
N GLU A 413 9.25 42.51 -41.16
CA GLU A 413 10.08 43.01 -40.05
C GLU A 413 9.59 42.49 -38.69
N ASN A 414 8.27 42.34 -38.51
CA ASN A 414 7.68 41.80 -37.29
C ASN A 414 7.22 40.36 -37.47
N LEU A 415 8.11 39.43 -37.12
CA LEU A 415 7.86 38.00 -37.24
C LEU A 415 6.75 37.48 -36.29
N PHE A 416 6.48 38.14 -35.16
CA PHE A 416 5.40 37.74 -34.27
C PHE A 416 4.02 38.05 -34.86
N GLN A 417 3.88 39.14 -35.60
CA GLN A 417 2.64 39.48 -36.30
C GLN A 417 2.30 38.43 -37.37
N LEU A 418 3.32 37.87 -38.04
CA LEU A 418 3.12 36.77 -38.99
C LEU A 418 2.55 35.52 -38.32
N MET A 419 2.88 35.28 -37.04
CA MET A 419 2.30 34.17 -36.27
C MET A 419 0.83 34.44 -35.92
N GLU A 420 0.45 35.69 -35.66
CA GLU A 420 -0.94 36.08 -35.38
C GLU A 420 -1.87 35.94 -36.60
N GLU A 421 -1.35 36.07 -37.83
CA GLU A 421 -2.11 35.84 -39.05
C GLU A 421 -2.50 34.36 -39.25
N PHE A 422 -1.69 33.45 -38.70
CA PHE A 422 -1.87 31.99 -38.78
C PHE A 422 -1.86 31.38 -37.36
N PRO A 423 -2.84 31.71 -36.49
CA PRO A 423 -2.75 31.49 -35.05
C PRO A 423 -2.76 30.01 -34.63
N ASP A 424 -3.07 29.09 -35.54
CA ASP A 424 -3.11 27.64 -35.28
C ASP A 424 -2.04 26.85 -36.08
N ASP A 425 -1.19 27.52 -36.86
CA ASP A 425 -0.18 26.88 -37.73
C ASP A 425 1.15 26.67 -36.98
N VAL A 426 1.20 25.62 -36.16
CA VAL A 426 2.37 25.28 -35.33
C VAL A 426 3.63 25.05 -36.16
N ASN A 427 3.51 24.48 -37.37
CA ASN A 427 4.66 24.29 -38.26
C ASN A 427 5.23 25.62 -38.75
N ALA A 428 4.36 26.58 -39.08
CA ALA A 428 4.79 27.93 -39.40
C ALA A 428 5.42 28.63 -38.19
N HIS A 429 4.80 28.53 -37.02
CA HIS A 429 5.31 29.08 -35.76
C HIS A 429 6.69 28.56 -35.44
N ASP A 430 6.94 27.25 -35.55
CA ASP A 430 8.23 26.63 -35.28
C ASP A 430 9.33 27.18 -36.19
N THR A 431 9.01 27.37 -37.47
CA THR A 431 9.93 27.95 -38.44
C THR A 431 10.21 29.42 -38.13
N ILE A 432 9.18 30.17 -37.73
CA ILE A 432 9.28 31.59 -37.35
C ILE A 432 10.11 31.75 -36.07
N LEU A 433 9.85 30.97 -35.02
CA LEU A 433 10.58 30.99 -33.75
C LEU A 433 12.06 30.65 -33.94
N LYS A 434 12.40 29.67 -34.79
CA LYS A 434 13.79 29.35 -35.17
C LYS A 434 14.49 30.50 -35.90
N GLU A 435 13.74 31.37 -36.58
CA GLU A 435 14.30 32.56 -37.22
C GLU A 435 14.41 33.73 -36.24
N ILE A 436 13.46 33.88 -35.31
CA ILE A 436 13.53 34.85 -34.20
C ILE A 436 14.72 34.55 -33.29
N SER A 437 14.99 33.29 -32.94
CA SER A 437 16.10 32.90 -32.06
C SER A 437 17.48 33.24 -32.63
N LYS A 438 17.61 33.40 -33.96
CA LYS A 438 18.83 33.89 -34.61
C LYS A 438 19.00 35.42 -34.51
N LYS A 439 17.89 36.16 -34.39
CA LYS A 439 17.85 37.63 -34.43
C LYS A 439 17.75 38.26 -33.03
N ASP A 440 17.13 37.59 -32.07
CA ASP A 440 16.94 38.05 -30.69
C ASP A 440 17.69 37.15 -29.69
N ALA A 441 18.85 37.64 -29.23
CA ALA A 441 19.71 36.91 -28.29
C ALA A 441 19.11 36.79 -26.87
N ALA A 442 18.18 37.67 -26.49
CA ALA A 442 17.53 37.62 -25.18
C ALA A 442 16.47 36.51 -25.12
N LEU A 443 15.77 36.28 -26.24
CA LEU A 443 14.78 35.20 -26.37
C LEU A 443 15.38 33.85 -26.76
N LYS A 444 16.58 33.81 -27.34
CA LYS A 444 17.18 32.58 -27.87
C LYS A 444 17.10 31.39 -26.91
N LYS A 445 17.56 31.58 -25.66
CA LYS A 445 17.56 30.50 -24.66
C LYS A 445 16.14 30.08 -24.28
N LEU A 446 15.21 31.04 -24.15
CA LEU A 446 13.80 30.79 -23.89
C LEU A 446 13.20 29.94 -25.03
N ILE A 447 13.44 30.30 -26.29
CA ILE A 447 12.95 29.54 -27.45
C ILE A 447 13.58 28.15 -27.55
N GLU A 448 14.87 28.01 -27.27
CA GLU A 448 15.56 26.70 -27.23
C GLU A 448 14.98 25.79 -26.13
N ASP A 449 14.74 26.34 -24.95
CA ASP A 449 14.10 25.62 -23.85
C ASP A 449 12.64 25.28 -24.19
N TYR A 450 11.86 26.17 -24.81
CA TYR A 450 10.50 25.88 -25.30
C TYR A 450 10.46 24.63 -26.20
N PHE A 451 11.36 24.53 -27.17
CA PHE A 451 11.42 23.35 -28.05
C PHE A 451 11.80 22.08 -27.30
N ARG A 452 12.65 22.16 -26.27
CA ARG A 452 12.99 21.02 -25.41
C ARG A 452 11.78 20.57 -24.60
N GLU A 453 11.22 21.49 -23.82
CA GLU A 453 10.18 21.22 -22.82
C GLU A 453 8.83 20.87 -23.45
N ARG A 454 8.53 21.37 -24.67
CA ARG A 454 7.35 20.95 -25.44
C ARG A 454 7.35 19.45 -25.78
N THR A 455 8.52 18.82 -25.79
CA THR A 455 8.70 17.39 -26.12
C THR A 455 9.15 16.56 -24.92
N ASP A 456 8.92 17.05 -23.70
CA ASP A 456 9.33 16.39 -22.45
C ASP A 456 8.10 15.94 -21.61
N SER A 457 8.25 15.77 -20.30
CA SER A 457 7.20 15.32 -19.38
C SER A 457 6.10 16.38 -19.10
N ALA A 458 4.87 15.95 -18.76
CA ALA A 458 3.75 16.88 -18.48
C ALA A 458 3.90 17.57 -17.14
N TYR A 459 4.72 16.99 -16.27
CA TYR A 459 5.07 17.52 -14.96
C TYR A 459 6.04 18.70 -15.06
N ASN A 460 6.73 18.85 -16.20
CA ASN A 460 7.70 19.92 -16.38
C ASN A 460 7.00 21.28 -16.41
N THR A 461 7.70 22.25 -15.82
CA THR A 461 7.24 23.64 -15.76
C THR A 461 8.27 24.50 -16.45
N TRP A 462 7.85 25.22 -17.48
CA TRP A 462 8.75 26.08 -18.24
C TRP A 462 8.17 27.48 -18.47
N PRO A 463 8.94 28.55 -18.26
CA PRO A 463 10.18 28.58 -17.50
C PRO A 463 9.91 28.23 -16.03
N TYR A 464 10.88 27.59 -15.36
CA TYR A 464 10.79 27.27 -13.93
C TYR A 464 10.60 28.50 -13.02
N ASN A 465 10.91 29.71 -13.52
CA ASN A 465 10.59 30.97 -12.87
C ASN A 465 9.57 31.74 -13.74
N PRO A 466 8.32 31.93 -13.27
CA PRO A 466 7.27 32.64 -14.01
C PRO A 466 7.66 34.05 -14.47
N GLU A 467 8.49 34.77 -13.72
CA GLU A 467 8.94 36.13 -14.07
C GLU A 467 9.78 36.18 -15.35
N LYS A 468 10.30 35.02 -15.80
CA LYS A 468 11.11 34.90 -17.02
C LYS A 468 10.27 34.58 -18.26
N LEU A 469 8.96 34.39 -18.13
CA LEU A 469 8.08 34.09 -19.24
C LEU A 469 7.86 35.34 -20.11
N ASP A 470 8.18 35.24 -21.40
CA ASP A 470 7.92 36.32 -22.35
C ASP A 470 6.55 36.13 -23.02
N LYS A 471 5.62 37.05 -22.74
CA LYS A 471 4.23 37.01 -23.26
C LYS A 471 4.13 37.03 -24.79
N ARG A 472 5.17 37.46 -25.52
CA ARG A 472 5.19 37.42 -27.00
C ARG A 472 5.14 35.98 -27.54
N LEU A 473 5.49 34.99 -26.73
CA LEU A 473 5.39 33.57 -27.10
C LEU A 473 3.98 32.98 -26.95
N SER A 474 3.02 33.75 -26.41
CA SER A 474 1.65 33.30 -26.11
C SER A 474 0.97 32.61 -27.30
N VAL A 475 1.09 33.17 -28.52
CA VAL A 475 0.49 32.58 -29.73
C VAL A 475 1.04 31.18 -30.00
N ALA A 476 2.36 31.02 -29.92
CA ALA A 476 3.02 29.75 -30.21
C ALA A 476 2.70 28.68 -29.16
N ILE A 477 2.75 29.08 -27.89
CA ILE A 477 2.49 28.19 -26.74
C ILE A 477 1.05 27.68 -26.80
N ASN A 478 0.08 28.58 -26.99
CA ASN A 478 -1.33 28.22 -27.08
C ASN A 478 -1.66 27.36 -28.31
N ALA A 479 -1.06 27.64 -29.47
CA ALA A 479 -1.23 26.82 -30.67
C ALA A 479 -0.68 25.41 -30.47
N ALA A 480 0.55 25.30 -29.92
CA ALA A 480 1.17 24.01 -29.63
C ALA A 480 0.39 23.22 -28.56
N PHE A 481 -0.08 23.89 -27.51
CA PHE A 481 -0.92 23.27 -26.48
C PHE A 481 -2.23 22.73 -27.06
N ARG A 482 -2.97 23.55 -27.82
CA ARG A 482 -4.24 23.12 -28.46
C ARG A 482 -4.05 22.01 -29.49
N GLN A 483 -2.91 21.99 -30.19
CA GLN A 483 -2.54 20.87 -31.04
C GLN A 483 -2.31 19.60 -30.19
N GLY A 484 -1.56 19.72 -29.09
CA GLY A 484 -1.26 18.63 -28.15
C GLY A 484 -2.45 18.15 -27.30
N LEU A 485 -3.57 18.89 -27.24
CA LEU A 485 -4.83 18.39 -26.67
C LEU A 485 -5.36 17.17 -27.43
N LYS A 486 -4.99 17.04 -28.71
CA LYS A 486 -5.22 15.83 -29.48
C LYS A 486 -4.01 14.95 -29.28
N TYR A 487 -4.27 13.71 -28.88
CA TYR A 487 -3.23 12.72 -28.90
C TYR A 487 -3.14 12.21 -30.36
N ASP A 488 -1.98 12.42 -31.01
CA ASP A 488 -1.69 11.93 -32.35
C ASP A 488 -0.20 11.60 -32.50
N SER A 489 0.14 10.78 -33.50
CA SER A 489 1.50 10.27 -33.70
C SER A 489 2.54 11.33 -34.06
N GLU A 490 2.12 12.53 -34.50
CA GLU A 490 3.04 13.60 -34.87
C GLU A 490 3.44 14.42 -33.63
N ASN A 491 2.64 14.31 -32.57
CA ASN A 491 2.90 14.89 -31.25
C ASN A 491 3.19 13.79 -30.23
N LYS A 492 4.20 12.94 -30.55
CA LYS A 492 4.59 11.69 -29.86
C LYS A 492 4.77 11.75 -28.34
N LYS A 493 4.89 12.95 -27.78
CA LYS A 493 4.93 13.22 -26.34
C LYS A 493 3.94 14.33 -26.03
N ALA A 494 2.65 14.07 -26.22
CA ALA A 494 1.56 15.02 -25.90
C ALA A 494 1.36 15.20 -24.38
N TYR A 495 2.43 15.10 -23.62
CA TYR A 495 2.62 15.93 -22.46
C TYR A 495 3.16 17.27 -22.95
N CYS A 496 2.30 18.23 -23.25
CA CYS A 496 2.80 19.59 -23.38
C CYS A 496 3.45 19.96 -22.03
N GLY A 497 4.77 19.88 -21.88
CA GLY A 497 5.51 20.45 -20.74
C GLY A 497 5.32 21.97 -20.62
N ILE A 498 4.48 22.54 -21.49
CA ILE A 498 3.95 23.89 -21.45
C ILE A 498 2.51 23.97 -20.88
N THR A 499 1.92 22.88 -20.36
CA THR A 499 0.55 22.87 -19.80
C THR A 499 0.45 23.86 -18.64
N LYS A 500 1.37 23.77 -17.68
CA LYS A 500 1.50 24.75 -16.59
C LYS A 500 1.83 26.15 -17.11
N THR A 501 2.61 26.26 -18.19
CA THR A 501 2.95 27.55 -18.83
C THR A 501 1.75 28.27 -19.40
N VAL A 502 0.75 27.55 -19.94
CA VAL A 502 -0.50 28.17 -20.42
C VAL A 502 -1.18 28.91 -19.28
N GLY A 503 -1.24 28.32 -18.08
CA GLY A 503 -1.76 28.98 -16.88
C GLY A 503 -0.98 30.24 -16.49
N MET A 504 0.35 30.22 -16.63
CA MET A 504 1.20 31.38 -16.32
C MET A 504 1.01 32.59 -17.25
N LEU A 505 0.51 32.38 -18.48
CA LEU A 505 0.28 33.48 -19.43
C LEU A 505 -0.89 34.37 -18.99
N ASP A 506 -1.93 33.73 -18.45
CA ASP A 506 -3.17 34.33 -17.93
C ASP A 506 -3.76 35.41 -18.86
N ASP A 507 -3.81 35.12 -20.18
CA ASP A 507 -4.33 36.00 -21.22
C ASP A 507 -5.54 35.39 -21.96
N ASP A 508 -6.19 36.17 -22.85
CA ASP A 508 -7.37 35.72 -23.61
C ASP A 508 -7.12 34.42 -24.40
N ARG A 509 -5.90 34.22 -24.90
CA ARG A 509 -5.55 33.01 -25.68
C ARG A 509 -5.40 31.80 -24.76
N ALA A 510 -4.81 31.99 -23.59
CA ALA A 510 -4.75 30.98 -22.54
C ALA A 510 -6.16 30.55 -22.12
N MET A 511 -7.10 31.49 -21.94
CA MET A 511 -8.49 31.16 -21.58
C MET A 511 -9.19 30.32 -22.66
N VAL A 512 -9.01 30.65 -23.94
CA VAL A 512 -9.52 29.83 -25.05
C VAL A 512 -8.92 28.42 -25.00
N SER A 513 -7.61 28.30 -24.80
CA SER A 513 -6.91 27.03 -24.68
C SER A 513 -7.37 26.18 -23.50
N LEU A 514 -7.47 26.77 -22.30
CA LEU A 514 -7.94 26.09 -21.09
C LEU A 514 -9.39 25.62 -21.25
N ARG A 515 -10.26 26.45 -21.85
CA ARG A 515 -11.64 26.05 -22.15
C ARG A 515 -11.68 24.88 -23.13
N GLU A 516 -10.88 24.89 -24.20
CA GLU A 516 -10.78 23.75 -25.10
C GLU A 516 -10.27 22.49 -24.40
N ALA A 517 -9.30 22.62 -23.49
CA ALA A 517 -8.76 21.52 -22.71
C ALA A 517 -9.83 20.87 -21.82
N VAL A 518 -10.61 21.70 -21.11
CA VAL A 518 -11.74 21.25 -20.28
C VAL A 518 -12.73 20.40 -21.08
N HIS A 519 -12.95 20.68 -22.37
CA HIS A 519 -13.90 19.93 -23.18
C HIS A 519 -13.28 18.71 -23.91
N LYS A 520 -11.98 18.73 -24.22
CA LYS A 520 -11.31 17.72 -25.05
C LYS A 520 -10.57 16.64 -24.26
N LEU A 521 -9.92 17.00 -23.15
CA LEU A 521 -9.16 16.05 -22.32
C LEU A 521 -10.10 15.05 -21.64
N LYS A 522 -9.67 13.82 -21.37
CA LYS A 522 -10.46 12.91 -20.53
C LYS A 522 -10.46 13.39 -19.07
N GLN A 523 -11.41 12.92 -18.27
CA GLN A 523 -11.54 13.33 -16.87
C GLN A 523 -10.38 12.84 -15.97
N ASP A 524 -9.70 11.79 -16.39
CA ASP A 524 -8.58 11.10 -15.73
C ASP A 524 -7.22 11.44 -16.38
N ASP A 525 -7.19 12.39 -17.33
CA ASP A 525 -5.95 12.85 -17.95
C ASP A 525 -5.15 13.71 -16.94
N PRO A 526 -3.87 13.41 -16.66
CA PRO A 526 -3.07 14.18 -15.71
C PRO A 526 -2.96 15.68 -16.03
N ARG A 527 -3.10 16.07 -17.31
CA ARG A 527 -3.11 17.49 -17.71
C ARG A 527 -4.34 18.22 -17.20
N MET A 528 -5.44 17.51 -16.97
CA MET A 528 -6.67 18.08 -16.43
C MET A 528 -6.45 18.68 -15.04
N GLU A 529 -5.63 18.03 -14.20
CA GLU A 529 -5.21 18.56 -12.89
C GLU A 529 -4.65 19.97 -13.01
N TYR A 530 -3.65 20.15 -13.88
CA TYR A 530 -3.00 21.44 -14.09
C TYR A 530 -3.88 22.48 -14.78
N VAL A 531 -4.81 22.04 -15.64
CA VAL A 531 -5.82 22.92 -16.24
C VAL A 531 -6.75 23.46 -15.15
N VAL A 532 -7.19 22.62 -14.23
CA VAL A 532 -8.04 23.02 -13.10
C VAL A 532 -7.26 23.92 -12.13
N GLU A 533 -6.03 23.56 -11.77
CA GLU A 533 -5.15 24.38 -10.94
C GLU A 533 -4.93 25.78 -11.55
N ALA A 534 -4.63 25.84 -12.85
CA ALA A 534 -4.45 27.11 -13.57
C ALA A 534 -5.71 27.99 -13.54
N LEU A 535 -6.89 27.39 -13.63
CA LEU A 535 -8.16 28.12 -13.54
C LEU A 535 -8.40 28.64 -12.12
N ILE A 536 -8.11 27.83 -11.09
CA ILE A 536 -8.26 28.22 -9.68
C ILE A 536 -7.34 29.40 -9.35
N ASN A 537 -6.10 29.38 -9.82
CA ASN A 537 -5.07 30.38 -9.53
C ASN A 537 -5.09 31.61 -10.47
N SER A 538 -5.98 31.64 -11.48
CA SER A 538 -6.05 32.71 -12.48
C SER A 538 -6.79 33.95 -11.97
N ASP A 539 -6.22 35.13 -12.25
CA ASP A 539 -6.85 36.43 -11.98
C ASP A 539 -7.76 36.88 -13.15
N HIS A 540 -7.77 36.14 -14.26
CA HIS A 540 -8.52 36.49 -15.46
C HIS A 540 -10.03 36.36 -15.27
N THR A 541 -10.80 37.32 -15.80
CA THR A 541 -12.25 37.40 -15.58
C THR A 541 -13.02 36.20 -16.16
N GLU A 542 -12.53 35.59 -17.23
CA GLU A 542 -13.15 34.41 -17.84
C GLU A 542 -12.91 33.11 -17.05
N SER A 543 -11.85 33.04 -16.23
CA SER A 543 -11.45 31.79 -15.60
C SER A 543 -12.57 31.16 -14.78
N ARG A 544 -13.32 31.98 -14.02
CA ARG A 544 -14.47 31.53 -13.21
C ARG A 544 -15.58 30.89 -14.03
N SER A 545 -15.78 31.34 -15.27
CA SER A 545 -16.76 30.73 -16.17
C SER A 545 -16.28 29.39 -16.67
N ILE A 546 -14.99 29.27 -17.00
CA ILE A 546 -14.39 28.02 -17.49
C ILE A 546 -14.31 26.99 -16.37
N LEU A 547 -13.99 27.41 -15.14
CA LEU A 547 -14.03 26.56 -13.95
C LEU A 547 -15.46 26.04 -13.69
N ALA A 548 -16.49 26.84 -14.00
CA ALA A 548 -17.87 26.37 -13.96
C ALA A 548 -18.15 25.29 -15.01
N ASP A 549 -17.65 25.45 -16.24
CA ASP A 549 -17.77 24.42 -17.29
C ASP A 549 -17.11 23.11 -16.83
N ALA A 550 -15.91 23.18 -16.22
CA ALA A 550 -15.22 22.02 -15.65
C ALA A 550 -16.02 21.37 -14.50
N ALA A 551 -16.59 22.18 -13.60
CA ALA A 551 -17.44 21.70 -12.52
C ALA A 551 -18.68 20.95 -13.05
N TRP A 552 -19.36 21.48 -14.07
CA TRP A 552 -20.52 20.82 -14.71
C TRP A 552 -20.14 19.49 -15.36
N ARG A 553 -18.95 19.44 -15.97
CA ARG A 553 -18.43 18.23 -16.62
C ARG A 553 -18.25 17.05 -15.66
N THR A 554 -18.05 17.31 -14.36
CA THR A 554 -18.05 16.25 -13.31
C THR A 554 -19.34 15.42 -13.32
N PHE A 555 -20.48 16.03 -13.64
CA PHE A 555 -21.76 15.30 -13.72
C PHE A 555 -21.92 14.54 -15.05
N GLU A 556 -21.30 15.04 -16.12
CA GLU A 556 -21.35 14.42 -17.46
C GLU A 556 -20.52 13.14 -17.52
N THR A 557 -19.44 13.05 -16.75
CA THR A 557 -18.51 11.93 -16.73
C THR A 557 -18.83 10.88 -15.66
N LEU A 558 -19.86 11.12 -14.84
CA LEU A 558 -20.19 10.28 -13.69
C LEU A 558 -20.45 8.81 -14.05
N ASP A 559 -21.15 8.54 -15.16
CA ASP A 559 -21.45 7.16 -15.57
C ASP A 559 -20.17 6.42 -15.99
N SER A 560 -19.24 7.10 -16.66
CA SER A 560 -17.92 6.54 -16.97
C SER A 560 -17.13 6.23 -15.70
N ILE A 561 -17.19 7.11 -14.70
CA ILE A 561 -16.51 6.93 -13.41
C ILE A 561 -17.10 5.73 -12.65
N LYS A 562 -18.42 5.57 -12.67
CA LYS A 562 -19.11 4.42 -12.06
C LYS A 562 -18.66 3.10 -12.70
N GLU A 563 -18.66 3.04 -14.03
CA GLU A 563 -18.19 1.88 -14.79
C GLU A 563 -16.75 1.51 -14.42
N THR A 564 -15.85 2.50 -14.39
CA THR A 564 -14.45 2.27 -14.00
C THR A 564 -14.35 1.80 -12.55
N LYS A 565 -15.04 2.44 -11.60
CA LYS A 565 -14.98 2.05 -10.18
C LYS A 565 -15.53 0.65 -9.93
N GLU A 566 -16.66 0.29 -10.56
CA GLU A 566 -17.23 -1.07 -10.48
C GLU A 566 -16.28 -2.12 -11.06
N LYS A 567 -15.59 -1.77 -12.16
CA LYS A 567 -14.57 -2.63 -12.77
C LYS A 567 -13.38 -2.83 -11.82
N VAL A 568 -12.81 -1.75 -11.29
CA VAL A 568 -11.70 -1.81 -10.32
C VAL A 568 -12.08 -2.62 -9.08
N GLN A 569 -13.30 -2.47 -8.58
CA GLN A 569 -13.80 -3.26 -7.45
C GLN A 569 -13.93 -4.76 -7.78
N LYS A 570 -14.31 -5.11 -9.02
CA LYS A 570 -14.39 -6.51 -9.47
C LYS A 570 -13.01 -7.12 -9.71
N GLU A 571 -12.09 -6.36 -10.28
CA GLU A 571 -10.72 -6.81 -10.57
C GLU A 571 -9.87 -6.95 -9.31
N GLY A 572 -10.27 -6.32 -8.19
CA GLY A 572 -9.42 -6.23 -7.00
C GLY A 572 -8.21 -5.32 -7.24
N PRO A 573 -7.29 -5.18 -6.26
CA PRO A 573 -6.10 -4.35 -6.43
C PRO A 573 -5.15 -4.98 -7.46
N THR A 574 -4.96 -4.29 -8.58
CA THR A 574 -3.94 -4.57 -9.61
C THR A 574 -3.10 -3.31 -9.80
N LEU A 575 -1.86 -3.40 -10.28
CA LEU A 575 -1.06 -2.19 -10.47
C LEU A 575 -1.72 -1.20 -11.46
N ASN A 576 -2.45 -1.73 -12.45
CA ASN A 576 -3.26 -0.95 -13.40
C ASN A 576 -4.35 -0.12 -12.71
N ASN A 577 -4.89 -0.59 -11.57
CA ASN A 577 -5.99 0.08 -10.88
C ASN A 577 -5.66 0.68 -9.51
N MET A 578 -4.52 0.33 -8.92
CA MET A 578 -4.08 0.83 -7.61
C MET A 578 -3.80 2.34 -7.63
N PHE A 579 -3.35 2.86 -8.77
CA PHE A 579 -3.12 4.30 -8.99
C PHE A 579 -4.16 4.94 -9.91
N THR A 580 -5.29 4.27 -10.15
CA THR A 580 -6.33 4.83 -11.03
C THR A 580 -6.93 6.09 -10.43
N VAL A 581 -6.67 7.22 -11.08
CA VAL A 581 -7.39 8.47 -10.83
C VAL A 581 -8.73 8.41 -11.57
N TYR A 582 -9.83 8.38 -10.83
CA TYR A 582 -11.16 8.36 -11.45
C TYR A 582 -11.53 9.69 -12.10
N THR A 583 -11.11 10.81 -11.51
CA THR A 583 -11.32 12.15 -12.07
C THR A 583 -10.47 13.23 -11.40
N HIS A 584 -9.96 14.17 -12.20
CA HIS A 584 -9.36 15.43 -11.75
C HIS A 584 -10.36 16.60 -11.69
N LEU A 585 -11.63 16.40 -12.06
CA LEU A 585 -12.64 17.48 -12.13
C LEU A 585 -13.29 17.80 -10.77
N ASN A 586 -13.14 16.93 -9.77
CA ASN A 586 -13.75 17.12 -8.45
C ASN A 586 -13.26 18.38 -7.74
N GLU A 587 -11.99 18.77 -7.94
CA GLU A 587 -11.44 20.00 -7.36
C GLU A 587 -12.09 21.26 -7.97
N ALA A 588 -12.35 21.25 -9.28
CA ALA A 588 -13.09 22.34 -9.94
C ALA A 588 -14.49 22.50 -9.37
N LEU A 589 -15.19 21.39 -9.11
CA LEU A 589 -16.51 21.41 -8.47
C LEU A 589 -16.44 21.97 -7.04
N GLN A 590 -15.45 21.54 -6.26
CA GLN A 590 -15.22 22.01 -4.90
C GLN A 590 -15.00 23.53 -4.87
N GLU A 591 -14.02 24.04 -5.62
CA GLU A 591 -13.67 25.47 -5.60
C GLU A 591 -14.81 26.32 -6.15
N ARG A 592 -15.51 25.82 -7.18
CA ARG A 592 -16.63 26.57 -7.76
C ARG A 592 -17.83 26.69 -6.82
N ILE A 593 -18.11 25.67 -6.01
CA ILE A 593 -19.19 25.71 -5.00
C ILE A 593 -18.90 26.76 -3.92
N LEU A 594 -17.64 26.96 -3.53
CA LEU A 594 -17.24 27.86 -2.45
C LEU A 594 -17.31 29.36 -2.80
N THR A 595 -17.61 29.72 -4.05
CA THR A 595 -17.76 31.13 -4.47
C THR A 595 -19.09 31.80 -4.07
N LEU A 596 -20.07 31.02 -3.59
CA LEU A 596 -21.33 31.49 -2.99
C LEU A 596 -22.26 32.30 -3.92
N ASP A 597 -22.19 32.10 -5.24
CA ASP A 597 -23.02 32.80 -6.23
C ASP A 597 -24.18 31.93 -6.79
N GLU A 598 -24.96 32.46 -7.75
CA GLU A 598 -26.11 31.74 -8.33
C GLU A 598 -25.69 30.42 -9.01
N VAL A 599 -24.49 30.36 -9.59
CA VAL A 599 -23.97 29.14 -10.21
C VAL A 599 -23.58 28.13 -9.15
N SER A 600 -23.01 28.56 -8.01
CA SER A 600 -22.78 27.68 -6.86
C SER A 600 -24.09 27.03 -6.40
N VAL A 601 -25.18 27.80 -6.30
CA VAL A 601 -26.51 27.26 -5.92
C VAL A 601 -26.99 26.21 -6.95
N LYS A 602 -26.83 26.46 -8.25
CA LYS A 602 -27.22 25.50 -9.31
C LYS A 602 -26.38 24.21 -9.26
N LEU A 603 -25.06 24.33 -9.03
CA LEU A 603 -24.16 23.19 -8.89
C LEU A 603 -24.51 22.36 -7.65
N ILE A 604 -24.80 23.01 -6.52
CA ILE A 604 -25.29 22.35 -5.29
C ILE A 604 -26.60 21.61 -5.57
N GLN A 605 -27.57 22.26 -6.21
CA GLN A 605 -28.84 21.63 -6.54
C GLN A 605 -28.63 20.38 -7.43
N LYS A 606 -27.72 20.46 -8.41
CA LYS A 606 -27.37 19.33 -9.25
C LYS A 606 -26.68 18.22 -8.45
N LEU A 607 -25.67 18.55 -7.64
CA LEU A 607 -24.95 17.61 -6.77
C LEU A 607 -25.91 16.86 -5.85
N LEU A 608 -26.77 17.59 -5.13
CA LEU A 608 -27.72 17.02 -4.17
C LEU A 608 -28.82 16.18 -4.84
N SER A 609 -29.04 16.32 -6.15
CA SER A 609 -29.91 15.40 -6.91
C SER A 609 -29.32 13.98 -7.03
N TYR A 610 -27.99 13.82 -6.89
CA TYR A 610 -27.27 12.55 -6.88
C TYR A 610 -27.06 11.97 -5.47
N LYS A 611 -28.02 12.16 -4.55
CA LYS A 611 -27.95 11.77 -3.13
C LYS A 611 -27.60 10.30 -2.83
N ASP A 612 -27.78 9.39 -3.79
CA ASP A 612 -27.43 7.98 -3.65
C ASP A 612 -26.03 7.65 -4.21
N HIS A 613 -25.30 8.66 -4.71
CA HIS A 613 -24.00 8.54 -5.37
C HIS A 613 -22.97 9.55 -4.83
N PHE A 614 -23.13 10.04 -3.60
CA PHE A 614 -22.22 11.05 -3.01
C PHE A 614 -20.75 10.60 -2.92
N GLY A 615 -20.49 9.29 -2.82
CA GLY A 615 -19.13 8.73 -2.76
C GLY A 615 -18.26 8.97 -4.01
N TYR A 616 -18.80 9.54 -5.10
CA TYR A 616 -18.03 9.89 -6.30
C TYR A 616 -17.54 11.35 -6.33
N PHE A 617 -18.05 12.21 -5.44
CA PHE A 617 -17.80 13.66 -5.46
C PHE A 617 -16.81 14.13 -4.38
N GLY A 618 -16.19 13.19 -3.64
CA GLY A 618 -15.24 13.50 -2.57
C GLY A 618 -15.82 14.45 -1.52
N ILE A 619 -15.07 15.50 -1.18
CA ILE A 619 -15.46 16.50 -0.16
C ILE A 619 -16.38 17.61 -0.69
N SER A 620 -16.68 17.63 -2.00
CA SER A 620 -17.61 18.62 -2.59
C SER A 620 -19.00 18.57 -1.96
N VAL A 621 -19.40 17.40 -1.44
CA VAL A 621 -20.67 17.20 -0.73
C VAL A 621 -20.69 17.95 0.61
N GLY A 622 -19.62 17.88 1.40
CA GLY A 622 -19.46 18.62 2.63
C GLY A 622 -19.44 20.13 2.39
N ASN A 623 -18.73 20.58 1.36
CA ASN A 623 -18.74 21.98 0.94
C ASN A 623 -20.15 22.44 0.55
N ALA A 624 -20.90 21.64 -0.21
CA ALA A 624 -22.28 21.95 -0.55
C ALA A 624 -23.17 22.09 0.70
N PHE A 625 -23.03 21.21 1.70
CA PHE A 625 -23.76 21.33 2.97
C PHE A 625 -23.39 22.59 3.75
N ALA A 626 -22.09 22.90 3.83
CA ALA A 626 -21.60 24.11 4.48
C ALA A 626 -22.15 25.38 3.81
N VAL A 627 -22.17 25.42 2.48
CA VAL A 627 -22.73 26.53 1.70
C VAL A 627 -24.25 26.63 1.85
N CYS A 628 -24.98 25.50 1.83
CA CYS A 628 -26.43 25.49 2.11
C CYS A 628 -26.72 26.13 3.47
N ALA A 629 -25.94 25.77 4.49
CA ALA A 629 -26.05 26.38 5.81
C ALA A 629 -25.69 27.86 5.76
N HIS A 630 -24.60 28.25 5.11
CA HIS A 630 -24.16 29.66 5.04
C HIS A 630 -25.22 30.57 4.38
N LEU A 631 -25.82 30.12 3.27
CA LEU A 631 -26.82 30.85 2.49
C LEU A 631 -28.28 30.62 2.94
N ASP A 632 -28.50 29.85 4.00
CA ASP A 632 -29.82 29.51 4.56
C ASP A 632 -30.79 28.84 3.54
N LEU A 633 -30.28 27.91 2.72
CA LEU A 633 -31.02 27.17 1.69
C LEU A 633 -31.86 26.02 2.29
N ASN A 634 -33.02 26.37 2.85
CA ASN A 634 -33.88 25.46 3.60
C ASN A 634 -34.44 24.27 2.77
N GLU A 635 -34.55 24.40 1.46
CA GLU A 635 -35.04 23.36 0.54
C GLU A 635 -34.18 22.08 0.54
N HIS A 636 -32.93 22.16 1.01
CA HIS A 636 -31.99 21.05 1.05
C HIS A 636 -31.87 20.38 2.42
N THR A 637 -32.51 20.94 3.46
CA THR A 637 -32.43 20.47 4.85
C THR A 637 -32.72 18.97 4.99
N GLU A 638 -33.77 18.47 4.35
CA GLU A 638 -34.14 17.05 4.45
C GLU A 638 -33.13 16.12 3.76
N THR A 639 -32.46 16.58 2.69
CA THR A 639 -31.36 15.81 2.06
C THR A 639 -30.16 15.73 3.00
N ILE A 640 -29.79 16.85 3.65
CA ILE A 640 -28.71 16.93 4.63
C ILE A 640 -29.01 16.01 5.82
N ALA A 641 -30.21 16.12 6.40
CA ALA A 641 -30.65 15.29 7.50
C ALA A 641 -30.62 13.79 7.14
N ASN A 642 -31.11 13.42 5.95
CA ASN A 642 -31.09 12.03 5.49
C ASN A 642 -29.68 11.48 5.26
N TYR A 643 -28.72 12.32 4.85
CA TYR A 643 -27.32 11.90 4.76
C TYR A 643 -26.76 11.52 6.14
N VAL A 644 -26.99 12.36 7.15
CA VAL A 644 -26.61 12.07 8.54
C VAL A 644 -27.32 10.82 9.06
N ARG A 645 -28.64 10.67 8.84
CA ARG A 645 -29.40 9.46 9.24
C ARG A 645 -28.86 8.18 8.62
N LYS A 646 -28.49 8.19 7.33
CA LYS A 646 -27.93 7.02 6.64
C LYS A 646 -26.57 6.62 7.21
N SER A 647 -25.77 7.58 7.69
CA SER A 647 -24.43 7.30 8.25
C SER A 647 -24.46 6.44 9.51
N PHE A 648 -25.56 6.47 10.27
CA PHE A 648 -25.79 5.58 11.42
C PHE A 648 -25.81 4.08 11.03
N GLN A 649 -25.99 3.77 9.75
CA GLN A 649 -26.03 2.40 9.23
C GLN A 649 -24.68 1.90 8.70
N PHE A 650 -23.62 2.70 8.78
CA PHE A 650 -22.30 2.32 8.28
C PHE A 650 -21.73 1.13 9.08
N LYS A 651 -21.10 0.19 8.37
CA LYS A 651 -20.50 -1.03 8.91
C LYS A 651 -19.08 -1.19 8.41
N GLY A 652 -18.21 -1.79 9.23
CA GLY A 652 -16.84 -2.10 8.88
C GLY A 652 -16.64 -3.55 8.49
N ARG A 653 -15.47 -3.87 7.92
CA ARG A 653 -15.03 -5.27 7.72
C ARG A 653 -14.71 -5.92 9.07
N ASP A 654 -14.04 -5.18 9.96
CA ASP A 654 -13.58 -5.63 11.27
C ASP A 654 -13.68 -4.49 12.33
N ARG A 655 -13.16 -4.74 13.55
CA ARG A 655 -13.19 -3.76 14.66
C ARG A 655 -12.27 -2.55 14.43
N GLY A 656 -11.23 -2.69 13.61
CA GLY A 656 -10.27 -1.65 13.25
C GLY A 656 -10.73 -0.75 12.10
N ALA A 657 -11.83 -1.11 11.42
CA ALA A 657 -12.40 -0.27 10.36
C ALA A 657 -12.70 1.16 10.84
N TYR A 658 -12.38 2.14 9.99
CA TYR A 658 -12.54 3.57 10.21
C TYR A 658 -13.18 4.24 8.98
N LEU A 659 -13.64 5.49 9.13
CA LEU A 659 -14.19 6.27 8.02
C LEU A 659 -13.08 6.96 7.22
N GLU A 660 -13.24 6.98 5.90
CA GLU A 660 -12.39 7.79 5.02
C GLU A 660 -12.54 9.29 5.32
N LEU A 661 -11.48 10.07 5.07
CA LEU A 661 -11.45 11.53 5.26
C LEU A 661 -12.66 12.23 4.64
N SER A 662 -13.01 11.87 3.40
CA SER A 662 -14.14 12.47 2.68
C SER A 662 -15.46 12.28 3.42
N SER A 663 -15.69 11.10 4.00
CA SER A 663 -16.88 10.80 4.80
C SER A 663 -16.89 11.60 6.11
N ILE A 664 -15.74 11.72 6.78
CA ILE A 664 -15.61 12.50 8.03
C ILE A 664 -15.93 13.98 7.77
N ILE A 665 -15.36 14.58 6.72
CA ILE A 665 -15.62 15.98 6.35
C ILE A 665 -17.08 16.18 5.99
N ASN A 666 -17.63 15.32 5.11
CA ASN A 666 -19.00 15.43 4.64
C ASN A 666 -20.02 15.30 5.78
N LEU A 667 -19.82 14.34 6.69
CA LEU A 667 -20.72 14.11 7.83
C LEU A 667 -20.61 15.20 8.88
N SER A 668 -19.41 15.74 9.10
CA SER A 668 -19.19 16.87 10.01
C SER A 668 -19.90 18.13 9.50
N GLU A 669 -19.72 18.48 8.22
CA GLU A 669 -20.39 19.63 7.63
C GLU A 669 -21.91 19.42 7.52
N ALA A 670 -22.37 18.19 7.25
CA ALA A 670 -23.80 17.87 7.29
C ALA A 670 -24.41 18.07 8.68
N SER A 671 -23.72 17.61 9.73
CA SER A 671 -24.19 17.73 11.11
C SER A 671 -24.22 19.20 11.55
N LEU A 672 -23.19 19.98 11.22
CA LEU A 672 -23.15 21.44 11.46
C LEU A 672 -24.23 22.19 10.68
N ALA A 673 -24.46 21.81 9.42
CA ALA A 673 -25.46 22.43 8.56
C ALA A 673 -26.88 22.15 9.06
N TRP A 674 -27.18 20.90 9.40
CA TRP A 674 -28.48 20.50 9.94
C TRP A 674 -28.76 21.19 11.29
N ALA A 675 -27.75 21.25 12.17
CA ALA A 675 -27.83 22.00 13.42
C ALA A 675 -28.10 23.50 13.23
N LYS A 676 -27.66 24.11 12.12
CA LYS A 676 -27.99 25.51 11.80
C LYS A 676 -29.41 25.64 11.22
N LEU A 677 -29.77 24.81 10.24
CA LEU A 677 -30.99 24.96 9.45
C LEU A 677 -32.25 24.46 10.17
N GLU A 678 -32.14 23.39 10.97
CA GLU A 678 -33.28 22.80 11.69
C GLU A 678 -32.87 22.37 13.13
N PRO A 679 -32.58 23.34 14.02
CA PRO A 679 -31.92 23.10 15.32
C PRO A 679 -32.64 22.09 16.22
N GLU A 680 -33.97 22.21 16.39
CA GLU A 680 -34.74 21.39 17.33
C GLU A 680 -34.75 19.91 16.95
N LYS A 681 -34.88 19.61 15.65
CA LYS A 681 -34.90 18.24 15.15
C LYS A 681 -33.50 17.64 15.14
N ALA A 682 -32.51 18.42 14.68
CA ALA A 682 -31.11 18.03 14.69
C ALA A 682 -30.65 17.69 16.12
N LYS A 683 -31.00 18.51 17.12
CA LYS A 683 -30.68 18.26 18.54
C LYS A 683 -31.14 16.89 19.00
N LEU A 684 -32.41 16.56 18.77
CA LEU A 684 -33.00 15.30 19.22
C LEU A 684 -32.37 14.09 18.53
N GLU A 685 -32.29 14.11 17.20
CA GLU A 685 -31.81 12.97 16.42
C GLU A 685 -30.28 12.78 16.52
N LEU A 686 -29.48 13.86 16.49
CA LEU A 686 -28.03 13.76 16.67
C LEU A 686 -27.67 13.20 18.05
N ASN A 687 -28.38 13.61 19.11
CA ASN A 687 -28.16 13.07 20.45
C ASN A 687 -28.54 11.58 20.53
N GLU A 688 -29.62 11.18 19.86
CA GLU A 688 -30.00 9.78 19.73
C GLU A 688 -28.89 8.96 19.03
N PHE A 689 -28.35 9.45 17.91
CA PHE A 689 -27.29 8.77 17.18
C PHE A 689 -25.98 8.72 17.98
N PHE A 690 -25.58 9.83 18.60
CA PHE A 690 -24.40 9.93 19.47
C PHE A 690 -24.44 8.91 20.62
N SER A 691 -25.61 8.75 21.23
CA SER A 691 -25.82 7.82 22.35
C SER A 691 -25.84 6.36 21.90
N LYS A 692 -26.54 6.05 20.80
CA LYS A 692 -26.75 4.66 20.35
C LYS A 692 -25.51 4.05 19.69
N ILE A 693 -24.71 4.83 18.98
CA ILE A 693 -23.58 4.30 18.21
C ILE A 693 -22.43 3.79 19.10
N ALA A 694 -22.40 4.20 20.38
CA ALA A 694 -21.41 3.74 21.35
C ALA A 694 -21.37 2.21 21.54
N ASN A 695 -22.46 1.51 21.21
CA ASN A 695 -22.57 0.04 21.30
C ASN A 695 -22.37 -0.67 19.95
N SER A 696 -21.79 0.01 18.96
CA SER A 696 -21.49 -0.58 17.65
C SER A 696 -20.51 -1.76 17.76
N ALA A 697 -20.65 -2.75 16.88
CA ALA A 697 -19.66 -3.80 16.70
C ALA A 697 -18.34 -3.30 16.07
N TYR A 698 -18.36 -2.09 15.49
CA TYR A 698 -17.25 -1.44 14.79
C TYR A 698 -16.84 -0.17 15.54
N PRO A 699 -15.97 -0.27 16.57
CA PRO A 699 -15.65 0.84 17.44
C PRO A 699 -14.91 1.98 16.71
N GLY A 700 -14.05 1.71 15.72
CA GLY A 700 -13.39 2.74 14.91
C GLY A 700 -14.36 3.63 14.13
N ILE A 701 -15.28 3.03 13.36
CA ILE A 701 -16.37 3.76 12.70
C ILE A 701 -17.24 4.50 13.73
N ALA A 702 -17.53 3.88 14.87
CA ALA A 702 -18.41 4.48 15.87
C ALA A 702 -17.85 5.78 16.45
N ILE A 703 -16.55 5.81 16.79
CA ILE A 703 -15.93 7.02 17.32
C ILE A 703 -15.80 8.12 16.25
N ASP A 704 -15.56 7.77 14.98
CA ASP A 704 -15.59 8.73 13.86
C ASP A 704 -16.98 9.36 13.70
N LEU A 705 -18.03 8.54 13.72
CA LEU A 705 -19.42 9.02 13.64
C LEU A 705 -19.78 9.90 14.84
N LYS A 706 -19.39 9.52 16.06
CA LYS A 706 -19.59 10.37 17.25
C LYS A 706 -18.89 11.71 17.11
N ALA A 707 -17.66 11.75 16.60
CA ALA A 707 -16.93 12.99 16.36
C ALA A 707 -17.63 13.89 15.31
N CYS A 708 -18.23 13.29 14.28
CA CYS A 708 -19.03 14.04 13.31
C CYS A 708 -20.32 14.61 13.94
N TYR A 709 -21.07 13.81 14.71
CA TYR A 709 -22.31 14.24 15.34
C TYR A 709 -22.07 15.29 16.44
N VAL A 710 -21.01 15.12 17.23
CA VAL A 710 -20.70 16.06 18.33
C VAL A 710 -20.39 17.45 17.80
N ALA A 711 -19.87 17.60 16.58
CA ALA A 711 -19.69 18.92 15.95
C ALA A 711 -21.02 19.70 15.86
N GLY A 712 -22.10 19.03 15.43
CA GLY A 712 -23.45 19.61 15.39
C GLY A 712 -24.04 19.84 16.79
N LEU A 713 -23.82 18.90 17.72
CA LEU A 713 -24.31 19.02 19.10
C LEU A 713 -23.62 20.15 19.88
N LEU A 714 -22.31 20.32 19.74
CA LEU A 714 -21.55 21.44 20.33
C LEU A 714 -22.01 22.80 19.80
N ARG A 715 -22.43 22.86 18.53
CA ARG A 715 -23.02 24.08 17.97
C ARG A 715 -24.34 24.44 18.66
N LEU A 716 -25.13 23.44 19.04
CA LEU A 716 -26.45 23.61 19.66
C LEU A 716 -26.35 23.83 21.18
N GLU A 717 -25.42 23.12 21.83
CA GLU A 717 -25.24 23.08 23.28
C GLU A 717 -23.74 23.12 23.65
N PRO A 718 -23.08 24.29 23.51
CA PRO A 718 -21.63 24.42 23.69
C PRO A 718 -21.15 24.16 25.12
N ASP A 719 -22.04 24.30 26.11
CA ASP A 719 -21.74 24.13 27.54
C ASP A 719 -22.14 22.73 28.06
N ASN A 720 -22.59 21.80 27.20
CA ASN A 720 -22.96 20.46 27.61
C ASN A 720 -21.71 19.63 27.94
N LEU A 721 -21.56 19.27 29.22
CA LEU A 721 -20.40 18.53 29.73
C LEU A 721 -20.12 17.21 29.02
N GLU A 722 -21.14 16.48 28.56
CA GLU A 722 -20.91 15.22 27.84
C GLU A 722 -20.24 15.47 26.48
N TYR A 723 -20.70 16.48 25.76
CA TYR A 723 -20.21 16.84 24.44
C TYR A 723 -18.83 17.50 24.53
N THR A 724 -18.62 18.37 25.51
CA THR A 724 -17.32 19.02 25.72
C THR A 724 -16.26 18.02 26.14
N ASN A 725 -16.53 17.12 27.09
CA ASN A 725 -15.57 16.09 27.51
C ASN A 725 -15.23 15.14 26.36
N PHE A 726 -16.21 14.78 25.52
CA PHE A 726 -15.94 13.97 24.34
C PHE A 726 -15.10 14.74 23.31
N ALA A 727 -15.36 16.03 23.12
CA ALA A 727 -14.57 16.88 22.23
C ALA A 727 -13.11 17.02 22.69
N GLU A 728 -12.87 17.24 23.99
CA GLU A 728 -11.53 17.25 24.59
C GLU A 728 -10.80 15.92 24.35
N ARG A 729 -11.51 14.80 24.49
CA ARG A 729 -10.96 13.47 24.20
C ARG A 729 -10.53 13.32 22.75
N ILE A 730 -11.36 13.76 21.80
CA ILE A 730 -11.04 13.66 20.38
C ILE A 730 -9.90 14.63 20.00
N LEU A 731 -9.95 15.88 20.45
CA LEU A 731 -8.91 16.89 20.18
C LEU A 731 -7.59 16.60 20.91
N GLY A 732 -7.66 15.98 22.08
CA GLY A 732 -6.48 15.60 22.87
C GLY A 732 -5.79 14.36 22.33
N ASN A 733 -6.41 13.60 21.42
CA ASN A 733 -5.75 12.51 20.74
C ASN A 733 -4.70 13.08 19.77
N ARG A 734 -3.43 12.85 20.11
CA ARG A 734 -2.26 13.29 19.34
C ARG A 734 -1.77 12.23 18.35
N GLY A 735 -2.68 11.42 17.80
CA GLY A 735 -2.38 10.49 16.72
C GLY A 735 -2.83 11.06 15.37
N ASP A 736 -2.53 10.33 14.29
CA ASP A 736 -2.90 10.68 12.90
C ASP A 736 -4.40 10.52 12.59
N GLN A 737 -5.26 11.08 13.44
CA GLN A 737 -6.71 10.91 13.39
C GLN A 737 -7.41 12.15 12.84
N VAL A 738 -7.93 12.05 11.61
CA VAL A 738 -8.60 13.17 10.91
C VAL A 738 -10.00 13.50 11.44
N ARG A 739 -10.54 12.70 12.37
CA ARG A 739 -11.87 12.89 13.00
C ARG A 739 -12.02 14.19 13.80
N VAL A 740 -10.91 14.87 14.10
CA VAL A 740 -10.90 16.18 14.76
C VAL A 740 -11.51 17.30 13.91
N TYR A 741 -11.59 17.11 12.59
CA TYR A 741 -12.05 18.11 11.61
C TYR A 741 -13.33 18.83 12.03
N GLY A 742 -14.42 18.09 12.28
CA GLY A 742 -15.73 18.68 12.56
C GLY A 742 -15.76 19.52 13.83
N ILE A 743 -15.03 19.09 14.86
CA ILE A 743 -14.93 19.79 16.14
C ILE A 743 -14.14 21.10 15.96
N ILE A 744 -13.00 21.07 15.26
CA ILE A 744 -12.21 22.26 14.94
C ILE A 744 -13.03 23.27 14.13
N ARG A 745 -13.77 22.80 13.12
CA ARG A 745 -14.73 23.63 12.37
C ARG A 745 -15.77 24.28 13.27
N CYS A 746 -16.31 23.54 14.23
CA CYS A 746 -17.27 24.07 15.20
C CYS A 746 -16.64 25.14 16.11
N ILE A 747 -15.42 24.89 16.61
CA ILE A 747 -14.65 25.84 17.43
C ILE A 747 -14.50 27.18 16.72
N GLY A 748 -14.06 27.17 15.46
CA GLY A 748 -13.91 28.40 14.67
C GLY A 748 -15.25 29.10 14.40
N LYS A 749 -16.32 28.33 14.09
CA LYS A 749 -17.66 28.87 13.80
C LYS A 749 -18.41 29.40 15.03
N GLN A 750 -18.06 28.97 16.24
CA GLN A 750 -18.73 29.38 17.50
C GLN A 750 -17.80 30.11 18.47
N GLU A 751 -16.54 30.33 18.10
CA GLU A 751 -15.51 30.95 18.93
C GLU A 751 -15.38 30.29 20.33
N LEU A 752 -15.35 28.96 20.39
CA LEU A 752 -15.31 28.18 21.65
C LEU A 752 -13.93 28.23 22.34
N GLN A 753 -13.73 29.22 23.21
CA GLN A 753 -12.44 29.52 23.85
C GLN A 753 -11.85 28.37 24.68
N GLN A 754 -12.67 27.50 25.28
CA GLN A 754 -12.20 26.41 26.13
C GLN A 754 -11.29 25.40 25.40
N PHE A 755 -11.39 25.33 24.06
CA PHE A 755 -10.61 24.39 23.25
C PHE A 755 -9.35 25.00 22.61
N LYS A 756 -9.05 26.27 22.88
CA LYS A 756 -7.96 27.01 22.22
C LYS A 756 -6.63 26.25 22.25
N ASP A 757 -6.24 25.75 23.41
CA ASP A 757 -4.91 25.15 23.61
C ASP A 757 -4.76 23.81 22.88
N TYR A 758 -5.86 23.13 22.57
CA TYR A 758 -5.82 21.90 21.76
C TYR A 758 -5.48 22.17 20.30
N LEU A 759 -5.83 23.36 19.77
CA LEU A 759 -5.56 23.70 18.37
C LEU A 759 -4.06 23.73 18.06
N TRP A 760 -3.23 24.10 19.05
CA TRP A 760 -1.78 24.24 18.87
C TRP A 760 -1.13 22.96 18.34
N TYR A 761 -1.54 21.80 18.84
CA TYR A 761 -1.04 20.52 18.36
C TYR A 761 -1.43 20.27 16.89
N HIS A 762 -2.70 20.48 16.54
CA HIS A 762 -3.23 20.21 15.21
C HIS A 762 -2.72 21.19 14.13
N ILE A 763 -2.11 22.31 14.52
CA ILE A 763 -1.41 23.24 13.62
C ILE A 763 -0.03 22.70 13.22
N TYR A 764 0.62 21.87 14.05
CA TYR A 764 2.00 21.43 13.86
C TYR A 764 2.17 19.89 13.90
N ALA A 765 1.09 19.13 13.67
CA ALA A 765 1.10 17.67 13.77
C ALA A 765 2.01 17.01 12.72
N ASP A 766 1.93 17.45 11.45
CA ASP A 766 2.85 17.03 10.39
C ASP A 766 3.11 18.20 9.40
N PRO A 767 4.24 18.92 9.53
CA PRO A 767 4.52 20.10 8.72
C PRO A 767 4.94 19.78 7.26
N ASP A 768 5.10 18.50 6.87
CA ASP A 768 5.58 18.11 5.54
C ASP A 768 5.25 16.64 5.23
N PRO A 769 3.97 16.33 4.99
CA PRO A 769 3.52 14.97 4.74
C PRO A 769 4.10 14.44 3.42
N MET A 770 4.86 13.34 3.47
CA MET A 770 5.46 12.75 2.26
C MET A 770 4.46 11.99 1.38
N VAL A 771 3.33 11.53 1.94
CA VAL A 771 2.37 10.63 1.25
C VAL A 771 0.90 10.92 1.62
N ASP A 772 0.59 11.19 2.90
CA ASP A 772 -0.80 11.42 3.36
C ASP A 772 -1.09 12.92 3.60
N TYR A 773 -1.65 13.58 2.58
CA TYR A 773 -2.03 14.98 2.67
C TYR A 773 -3.31 15.25 3.48
N SER A 774 -3.94 14.24 4.09
CA SER A 774 -5.17 14.43 4.87
C SER A 774 -4.99 15.43 6.01
N TRP A 775 -3.78 15.50 6.57
CA TRP A 775 -3.42 16.44 7.63
C TRP A 775 -3.47 17.91 7.20
N SER A 776 -3.22 18.22 5.92
CA SER A 776 -3.29 19.60 5.42
C SER A 776 -4.68 20.21 5.62
N TYR A 777 -5.75 19.42 5.47
CA TYR A 777 -7.12 19.87 5.72
C TYR A 777 -7.36 20.20 7.19
N ILE A 778 -6.77 19.43 8.11
CA ILE A 778 -6.90 19.66 9.54
C ILE A 778 -6.12 20.90 9.96
N GLU A 779 -4.87 21.04 9.48
CA GLU A 779 -4.03 22.20 9.76
C GLU A 779 -4.71 23.51 9.32
N VAL A 780 -5.21 23.55 8.07
CA VAL A 780 -5.89 24.73 7.52
C VAL A 780 -7.06 25.15 8.41
N GLU A 781 -7.88 24.19 8.85
CA GLU A 781 -9.02 24.49 9.70
C GLU A 781 -8.62 24.81 11.15
N ALA A 782 -7.54 24.23 11.67
CA ALA A 782 -6.99 24.54 12.98
C ALA A 782 -6.43 25.98 13.03
N ARG A 783 -5.71 26.41 11.98
CA ARG A 783 -5.23 27.79 11.83
C ARG A 783 -6.40 28.77 11.70
N ARG A 784 -7.43 28.45 10.91
CA ARG A 784 -8.66 29.26 10.80
C ARG A 784 -9.36 29.40 12.16
N ALA A 785 -9.50 28.31 12.91
CA ALA A 785 -10.08 28.34 14.24
C ALA A 785 -9.21 29.15 15.22
N TRP A 786 -7.89 29.01 15.16
CA TRP A 786 -6.96 29.79 15.97
C TRP A 786 -7.08 31.29 15.71
N PHE A 787 -7.07 31.70 14.44
CA PHE A 787 -7.28 33.10 14.05
C PHE A 787 -8.64 33.61 14.51
N ALA A 788 -9.70 32.80 14.37
CA ALA A 788 -11.04 33.18 14.85
C ALA A 788 -11.05 33.44 16.37
N LEU A 789 -10.35 32.63 17.17
CA LEU A 789 -10.30 32.75 18.63
C LEU A 789 -9.36 33.85 19.13
N THR A 790 -8.22 34.06 18.48
CA THR A 790 -7.12 34.93 18.96
C THR A 790 -7.01 36.25 18.21
N LYS A 791 -7.55 36.31 16.99
CA LYS A 791 -7.36 37.39 16.00
C LYS A 791 -5.89 37.60 15.59
N GLU A 792 -5.04 36.62 15.85
CA GLU A 792 -3.63 36.58 15.47
C GLU A 792 -3.35 35.30 14.69
N ASP A 793 -2.46 35.37 13.70
CA ASP A 793 -2.02 34.17 12.98
C ASP A 793 -1.12 33.32 13.88
N ALA A 794 -1.33 32.00 13.84
CA ALA A 794 -0.38 31.08 14.47
C ALA A 794 0.96 31.16 13.72
N PRO A 795 2.11 31.09 14.42
CA PRO A 795 3.43 31.13 13.78
C PRO A 795 3.54 30.18 12.59
N GLU A 796 4.21 30.63 11.53
CA GLU A 796 4.60 29.75 10.43
C GLU A 796 5.65 28.75 10.93
N TYR A 797 5.67 27.57 10.32
CA TYR A 797 6.65 26.55 10.65
C TYR A 797 8.05 26.95 10.13
N ASP A 798 9.03 27.06 11.03
CA ASP A 798 10.42 27.36 10.67
C ASP A 798 11.16 26.07 10.26
N SER A 799 11.26 25.84 8.95
CA SER A 799 11.94 24.65 8.40
C SER A 799 13.47 24.73 8.38
N SER A 800 14.08 25.83 8.84
CA SER A 800 15.54 26.05 8.75
C SER A 800 16.38 25.03 9.53
N ASP A 801 15.81 24.44 10.59
CA ASP A 801 16.41 23.35 11.36
C ASP A 801 15.36 22.32 11.81
N LYS A 802 14.40 21.99 10.93
CA LYS A 802 13.30 21.04 11.20
C LYS A 802 13.76 19.74 11.88
N TYR A 803 14.91 19.21 11.47
CA TYR A 803 15.46 17.95 11.97
C TYR A 803 16.35 18.09 13.22
N ALA A 804 16.34 19.26 13.88
CA ALA A 804 17.15 19.57 15.05
C ALA A 804 18.66 19.28 14.87
N THR A 805 19.15 19.37 13.63
CA THR A 805 20.53 19.00 13.27
C THR A 805 21.52 19.99 13.85
N SER A 806 21.18 21.28 13.88
CA SER A 806 22.04 22.29 14.49
C SER A 806 22.13 22.13 16.01
N LEU A 807 21.04 21.71 16.67
CA LEU A 807 20.98 21.48 18.12
C LEU A 807 21.87 20.33 18.58
N SER A 808 22.09 19.32 17.75
CA SER A 808 23.02 18.21 18.05
C SER A 808 24.47 18.65 18.26
N LYS A 809 24.84 19.86 17.84
CA LYS A 809 26.16 20.46 18.08
C LYS A 809 26.24 21.16 19.44
N ASN A 810 25.10 21.44 20.06
CA ASN A 810 24.97 22.02 21.39
C ASN A 810 23.81 21.38 22.16
N ASN A 811 24.05 20.18 22.68
CA ASN A 811 23.04 19.33 23.33
C ASN A 811 22.28 20.00 24.48
N SER A 812 22.82 21.07 25.07
CA SER A 812 22.15 21.81 26.15
C SER A 812 20.80 22.42 25.76
N LEU A 813 20.57 22.63 24.46
CA LEU A 813 19.33 23.20 23.91
C LEU A 813 18.28 22.15 23.54
N LEU A 814 18.65 20.86 23.48
CA LEU A 814 17.73 19.79 23.10
C LEU A 814 16.49 19.65 24.01
N PRO A 815 16.56 19.83 25.35
CA PRO A 815 15.37 19.73 26.19
C PRO A 815 14.32 20.78 25.86
N GLU A 816 14.73 22.04 25.68
CA GLU A 816 13.80 23.15 25.40
C GLU A 816 13.13 22.98 24.03
N ALA A 817 13.83 22.40 23.06
CA ALA A 817 13.30 22.11 21.72
C ALA A 817 12.06 21.21 21.71
N ILE A 818 11.82 20.40 22.76
CA ILE A 818 10.59 19.61 22.94
C ILE A 818 9.34 20.51 22.98
N LEU A 819 9.50 21.75 23.44
CA LEU A 819 8.41 22.72 23.62
C LEU A 819 8.14 23.58 22.39
N HIS A 820 8.92 23.42 21.31
CA HIS A 820 8.90 24.28 20.14
C HIS A 820 8.52 23.52 18.85
N PRO A 821 7.29 22.97 18.76
CA PRO A 821 6.83 22.25 17.58
C PRO A 821 6.70 23.15 16.34
N GLU A 822 6.63 24.47 16.51
CA GLU A 822 6.66 25.45 15.42
C GLU A 822 8.02 25.52 14.70
N LYS A 823 9.06 24.90 15.27
CA LYS A 823 10.43 24.97 14.76
C LYS A 823 11.08 23.61 14.56
N TYR A 824 10.74 22.62 15.39
CA TYR A 824 11.41 21.32 15.38
C TYR A 824 10.39 20.20 15.22
N SER A 825 10.73 19.20 14.39
CA SER A 825 10.02 17.92 14.39
C SER A 825 10.30 17.18 15.69
N ILE A 826 9.25 16.90 16.45
CA ILE A 826 9.38 16.33 17.80
C ILE A 826 10.05 14.94 17.80
N GLN A 827 9.77 14.12 16.78
CA GLN A 827 10.43 12.84 16.55
C GLN A 827 11.95 13.00 16.52
N HIS A 828 12.44 13.97 15.73
CA HIS A 828 13.87 14.20 15.54
C HIS A 828 14.52 14.80 16.79
N VAL A 829 13.81 15.61 17.57
CA VAL A 829 14.31 16.10 18.87
C VAL A 829 14.59 14.93 19.81
N PHE A 830 13.63 14.01 19.97
CA PHE A 830 13.83 12.82 20.81
C PHE A 830 14.88 11.87 20.25
N GLU A 831 14.90 11.66 18.94
CA GLU A 831 15.93 10.87 18.28
C GLU A 831 17.34 11.42 18.56
N LYS A 832 17.55 12.74 18.47
CA LYS A 832 18.86 13.35 18.76
C LYS A 832 19.23 13.28 20.24
N ILE A 833 18.27 13.40 21.16
CA ILE A 833 18.51 13.16 22.59
C ILE A 833 19.01 11.72 22.82
N ARG A 834 18.37 10.74 22.16
CA ARG A 834 18.73 9.33 22.20
C ARG A 834 20.12 9.06 21.60
N GLU A 835 20.37 9.51 20.38
CA GLU A 835 21.64 9.30 19.65
C GLU A 835 22.83 9.90 20.38
N THR A 836 22.67 11.12 20.91
CA THR A 836 23.72 11.79 21.68
C THR A 836 23.85 11.27 23.11
N LYS A 837 22.93 10.39 23.55
CA LYS A 837 22.81 9.88 24.92
C LYS A 837 22.81 11.01 25.97
N TYR A 838 22.21 12.15 25.62
CA TYR A 838 22.21 13.33 26.48
C TYR A 838 21.29 13.12 27.69
N LYS A 839 21.85 13.21 28.90
CA LYS A 839 21.11 13.05 30.15
C LYS A 839 20.94 14.39 30.87
N HIS A 840 19.70 14.78 31.12
CA HIS A 840 19.39 16.02 31.83
C HIS A 840 17.98 15.97 32.44
N GLU A 841 17.80 16.54 33.63
CA GLU A 841 16.49 16.56 34.31
C GLU A 841 15.40 17.23 33.46
N ASP A 842 15.76 18.24 32.67
CA ASP A 842 14.81 18.93 31.79
C ASP A 842 14.28 18.05 30.64
N VAL A 843 15.02 17.01 30.21
CA VAL A 843 14.48 16.03 29.25
C VAL A 843 13.32 15.28 29.89
N ILE A 844 13.45 14.93 31.17
CA ILE A 844 12.38 14.27 31.94
C ILE A 844 11.23 15.26 32.17
N ARG A 845 11.54 16.51 32.58
CA ARG A 845 10.56 17.55 32.89
C ARG A 845 9.69 17.93 31.69
N TYR A 846 10.25 17.93 30.48
CA TYR A 846 9.50 18.30 29.27
C TYR A 846 9.00 17.08 28.50
N GLY A 847 9.83 16.05 28.34
CA GLY A 847 9.47 14.83 27.60
C GLY A 847 8.48 13.95 28.33
N GLY A 848 8.52 13.89 29.67
CA GLY A 848 7.58 13.11 30.49
C GLY A 848 6.12 13.54 30.29
N PRO A 849 5.76 14.81 30.57
CA PRO A 849 4.42 15.32 30.33
C PRO A 849 3.99 15.22 28.85
N TRP A 850 4.91 15.45 27.91
CA TRP A 850 4.60 15.30 26.49
C TRP A 850 4.16 13.86 26.15
N LEU A 851 4.86 12.85 26.67
CA LEU A 851 4.52 11.44 26.45
C LEU A 851 3.20 11.05 27.14
N VAL A 852 2.94 11.57 28.35
CA VAL A 852 1.66 11.36 29.05
C VAL A 852 0.50 11.86 28.19
N GLU A 853 0.61 13.10 27.67
CA GLU A 853 -0.43 13.68 26.83
C GLU A 853 -0.58 12.96 25.49
N SER A 854 0.51 12.55 24.85
CA SER A 854 0.42 11.86 23.55
C SER A 854 -0.23 10.48 23.66
N LEU A 855 -0.06 9.79 24.79
CA LEU A 855 -0.65 8.47 25.03
C LEU A 855 -2.04 8.51 25.68
N ARG A 856 -2.50 9.66 26.20
CA ARG A 856 -3.74 9.83 26.98
C ARG A 856 -4.98 9.23 26.33
N TYR A 857 -5.09 9.33 25.01
CA TYR A 857 -6.22 8.84 24.22
C TYR A 857 -5.82 7.83 23.12
N SER A 858 -4.65 7.19 23.25
CA SER A 858 -4.13 6.24 22.26
C SER A 858 -5.02 5.00 22.02
N LEU A 859 -5.94 4.66 22.94
CA LEU A 859 -6.92 3.58 22.75
C LEU A 859 -7.91 3.87 21.60
N ASP A 860 -8.08 5.13 21.24
CA ASP A 860 -9.00 5.57 20.19
C ASP A 860 -8.39 5.52 18.78
N GLU A 861 -7.16 5.04 18.64
CA GLU A 861 -6.44 4.97 17.37
C GLU A 861 -6.74 3.64 16.68
N TYR A 862 -7.37 3.73 15.50
CA TYR A 862 -7.75 2.56 14.69
C TYR A 862 -7.07 2.55 13.32
N LYS A 863 -6.42 3.65 12.92
CA LYS A 863 -5.63 3.76 11.69
C LYS A 863 -4.17 3.41 12.00
N TYR A 864 -3.57 2.56 11.16
CA TYR A 864 -2.16 2.19 11.28
C TYR A 864 -1.28 3.30 10.67
N SER A 865 -1.01 4.37 11.41
CA SER A 865 -0.03 5.40 11.03
C SER A 865 0.38 6.27 12.24
N GLY A 866 1.69 6.53 12.39
CA GLY A 866 2.21 7.66 13.17
C GLY A 866 2.47 7.47 14.67
N SER A 867 3.18 6.41 15.11
CA SER A 867 3.66 6.30 16.50
C SER A 867 5.18 6.48 16.68
N TYR A 868 5.87 6.87 15.61
CA TYR A 868 7.33 7.00 15.60
C TYR A 868 7.86 8.01 16.63
N ASP A 869 7.18 9.14 16.76
CA ASP A 869 7.46 10.17 17.76
C ASP A 869 7.37 9.64 19.21
N ARG A 870 6.34 8.85 19.51
CA ARG A 870 6.13 8.20 20.82
C ARG A 870 7.22 7.17 21.10
N TRP A 871 7.59 6.37 20.10
CA TRP A 871 8.68 5.41 20.22
C TRP A 871 10.02 6.11 20.47
N GLU A 872 10.34 7.16 19.73
CA GLU A 872 11.56 7.94 19.98
C GLU A 872 11.54 8.62 21.34
N ALA A 873 10.38 9.14 21.78
CA ALA A 873 10.23 9.70 23.12
C ALA A 873 10.48 8.66 24.23
N ILE A 874 9.89 7.46 24.12
CA ILE A 874 10.11 6.36 25.06
C ILE A 874 11.59 5.97 25.10
N LYS A 875 12.25 5.82 23.93
CA LYS A 875 13.68 5.51 23.85
C LYS A 875 14.54 6.61 24.50
N ALA A 876 14.25 7.87 24.23
CA ALA A 876 14.98 9.01 24.81
C ALA A 876 14.81 9.09 26.34
N LEU A 877 13.59 8.85 26.83
CA LEU A 877 13.26 8.81 28.26
C LEU A 877 13.86 7.59 28.97
N PHE A 878 13.93 6.44 28.30
CA PHE A 878 14.60 5.23 28.82
C PHE A 878 16.05 5.52 29.20
N PHE A 879 16.80 6.29 28.39
CA PHE A 879 18.17 6.66 28.70
C PHE A 879 18.31 7.57 29.93
N GLN A 880 17.26 8.26 30.36
CA GLN A 880 17.29 9.13 31.53
C GLN A 880 17.28 8.35 32.86
N GLY A 881 16.81 7.10 32.88
CA GLY A 881 16.77 6.27 34.09
C GLY A 881 15.50 6.45 34.92
N SER A 882 15.47 5.90 36.14
CA SER A 882 14.25 5.73 36.97
C SER A 882 13.51 7.02 37.33
N GLY A 883 14.12 8.20 37.13
CA GLY A 883 13.44 9.49 37.27
C GLY A 883 12.20 9.67 36.39
N VAL A 884 12.03 8.87 35.32
CA VAL A 884 10.86 8.91 34.43
C VAL A 884 9.65 8.11 34.94
N PHE A 885 9.84 7.21 35.91
CA PHE A 885 8.81 6.29 36.37
C PHE A 885 7.49 6.96 36.82
N PRO A 886 7.50 8.12 37.49
CA PRO A 886 6.25 8.80 37.84
C PRO A 886 5.34 9.07 36.63
N TYR A 887 5.90 9.46 35.49
CA TYR A 887 5.15 9.73 34.26
C TYR A 887 4.64 8.45 33.59
N PHE A 888 5.45 7.37 33.59
CA PHE A 888 4.99 6.07 33.09
C PHE A 888 3.84 5.50 33.93
N LEU A 889 3.88 5.68 35.25
CA LEU A 889 2.78 5.28 36.13
C LEU A 889 1.53 6.15 35.95
N GLU A 890 1.69 7.43 35.63
CA GLU A 890 0.56 8.30 35.28
C GLU A 890 -0.18 7.73 34.06
N ILE A 891 0.54 7.28 33.03
CA ILE A 891 -0.05 6.64 31.83
C ILE A 891 -0.86 5.39 32.17
N PHE A 892 -0.44 4.61 33.17
CA PHE A 892 -1.19 3.41 33.59
C PHE A 892 -2.57 3.77 34.15
N GLN A 893 -2.71 4.94 34.79
CA GLN A 893 -3.97 5.43 35.33
C GLN A 893 -4.88 6.06 34.26
N LEU A 894 -4.39 6.28 33.04
CA LEU A 894 -5.19 6.87 31.97
C LEU A 894 -6.19 5.83 31.42
N PRO A 895 -7.51 6.12 31.45
CA PRO A 895 -8.54 5.17 31.04
C PRO A 895 -8.58 4.92 29.53
N TYR A 896 -8.03 5.84 28.73
CA TYR A 896 -8.00 5.77 27.26
C TYR A 896 -6.58 5.64 26.69
N ALA A 897 -5.59 5.28 27.52
CA ALA A 897 -4.30 4.85 27.01
C ALA A 897 -4.37 3.38 26.57
N ALA A 898 -3.89 3.07 25.37
CA ALA A 898 -3.97 1.72 24.84
C ALA A 898 -3.20 0.73 25.74
N PRO A 899 -3.76 -0.46 26.02
CA PRO A 899 -3.12 -1.48 26.85
C PRO A 899 -1.71 -1.87 26.39
N SER A 900 -1.47 -1.95 25.07
CA SER A 900 -0.16 -2.28 24.51
C SER A 900 0.94 -1.31 24.96
N TRP A 901 0.67 0.00 24.94
CA TRP A 901 1.60 1.01 25.46
C TRP A 901 1.89 0.81 26.95
N LYS A 902 0.89 0.43 27.74
CA LYS A 902 1.08 0.15 29.18
C LYS A 902 1.98 -1.07 29.38
N ALA A 903 1.81 -2.12 28.58
CA ALA A 903 2.66 -3.30 28.60
C ALA A 903 4.12 -2.98 28.24
N TYR A 904 4.35 -2.21 27.16
CA TYR A 904 5.70 -1.80 26.75
C TYR A 904 6.41 -0.97 27.83
N LEU A 905 5.75 0.07 28.34
CA LEU A 905 6.32 0.93 29.39
C LEU A 905 6.71 0.13 30.63
N LEU A 906 5.92 -0.89 30.98
CA LEU A 906 6.24 -1.76 32.09
C LEU A 906 7.51 -2.59 31.88
N GLN A 907 7.66 -3.19 30.70
CA GLN A 907 8.87 -3.93 30.34
C GLN A 907 10.09 -3.02 30.42
N PHE A 908 9.98 -1.79 29.88
CA PHE A 908 11.05 -0.80 29.98
C PHE A 908 11.41 -0.46 31.42
N MET A 909 10.42 -0.20 32.29
CA MET A 909 10.66 0.07 33.71
C MET A 909 11.44 -1.07 34.40
N ARG A 910 11.16 -2.33 34.06
CA ARG A 910 11.88 -3.48 34.63
C ARG A 910 13.35 -3.52 34.19
N VAL A 911 13.61 -3.23 32.92
CA VAL A 911 14.96 -3.24 32.31
C VAL A 911 15.79 -1.99 32.72
N MET A 912 15.15 -0.90 33.14
CA MET A 912 15.87 0.31 33.57
C MET A 912 16.59 0.17 34.92
N GLU A 913 16.24 -0.83 35.74
CA GLU A 913 16.82 -1.01 37.08
C GLU A 913 17.53 -2.36 37.27
N PRO A 914 18.70 -2.41 37.94
CA PRO A 914 19.36 -3.68 38.27
C PRO A 914 18.54 -4.52 39.25
N GLU A 915 18.08 -5.69 38.80
CA GLU A 915 17.30 -6.64 39.59
C GLU A 915 17.95 -7.00 40.95
N SER A 916 19.27 -7.13 41.01
CA SER A 916 19.98 -7.48 42.25
C SER A 916 19.81 -6.46 43.38
N LEU A 917 19.55 -5.18 43.06
CA LEU A 917 19.27 -4.16 44.07
C LEU A 917 17.90 -4.35 44.72
N LYS A 918 16.92 -4.82 43.94
CA LYS A 918 15.56 -5.10 44.43
C LYS A 918 15.55 -6.36 45.29
N TRP A 919 16.22 -7.43 44.85
CA TRP A 919 16.42 -8.64 45.66
C TRP A 919 17.09 -8.36 47.01
N LYS A 920 18.17 -7.56 47.04
CA LYS A 920 18.83 -7.18 48.30
C LYS A 920 17.86 -6.54 49.30
N LYS A 921 16.95 -5.68 48.83
CA LYS A 921 15.95 -5.04 49.67
C LYS A 921 14.87 -6.04 50.11
N VAL A 922 14.25 -6.78 49.18
CA VAL A 922 13.15 -7.72 49.48
C VAL A 922 13.55 -8.79 50.50
N LEU A 923 14.79 -9.28 50.43
CA LEU A 923 15.27 -10.29 51.37
C LEU A 923 15.28 -9.80 52.83
N THR A 924 15.46 -8.50 53.05
CA THR A 924 15.54 -7.87 54.37
C THR A 924 14.28 -7.17 54.83
N MET A 925 13.26 -7.03 53.97
CA MET A 925 12.00 -6.36 54.30
C MET A 925 11.20 -7.15 55.33
N ASP A 926 10.57 -6.42 56.25
CA ASP A 926 9.59 -7.01 57.16
C ASP A 926 8.19 -7.09 56.53
N VAL A 927 7.30 -7.84 57.19
CA VAL A 927 5.93 -8.07 56.71
C VAL A 927 5.12 -6.77 56.61
N SER A 928 5.33 -5.80 57.51
CA SER A 928 4.59 -4.55 57.53
C SER A 928 4.97 -3.65 56.36
N GLU A 929 6.27 -3.57 56.07
CA GLU A 929 6.81 -2.86 54.91
C GLU A 929 6.29 -3.48 53.60
N ILE A 930 6.35 -4.81 53.48
CA ILE A 930 5.83 -5.57 52.33
C ILE A 930 4.35 -5.28 52.10
N LYS A 931 3.51 -5.35 53.14
CA LYS A 931 2.07 -5.07 53.03
C LYS A 931 1.79 -3.65 52.56
N THR A 932 2.55 -2.68 53.07
CA THR A 932 2.42 -1.27 52.69
C THR A 932 2.73 -1.07 51.20
N LEU A 933 3.81 -1.67 50.70
CA LEU A 933 4.22 -1.58 49.30
C LEU A 933 3.26 -2.30 48.34
N LEU A 934 2.63 -3.40 48.75
CA LEU A 934 1.63 -4.08 47.91
C LEU A 934 0.32 -3.29 47.82
N GLN A 935 -0.09 -2.63 48.90
CA GLN A 935 -1.29 -1.78 48.90
C GLN A 935 -1.08 -0.54 48.03
N ASN A 936 0.05 0.14 48.22
CA ASN A 936 0.41 1.40 47.57
C ASN A 936 1.85 1.32 47.02
N PRO A 937 2.07 0.68 45.86
CA PRO A 937 3.40 0.56 45.29
C PRO A 937 3.94 1.93 44.89
N THR A 938 5.15 2.25 45.36
CA THR A 938 5.90 3.42 44.90
C THR A 938 6.39 3.23 43.45
N PRO A 939 6.76 4.30 42.73
CA PRO A 939 7.34 4.19 41.37
C PRO A 939 8.44 3.11 41.25
N ASP A 940 9.36 3.07 42.20
CA ASP A 940 10.46 2.11 42.23
C ASP A 940 10.04 0.64 42.48
N TRP A 941 8.82 0.38 42.96
CA TRP A 941 8.38 -0.97 43.36
C TRP A 941 7.23 -1.49 42.50
N TYR A 942 6.65 -0.66 41.64
CA TYR A 942 5.46 -1.01 40.85
C TYR A 942 5.67 -2.24 39.95
N VAL A 943 6.80 -2.32 39.24
CA VAL A 943 7.14 -3.46 38.37
C VAL A 943 7.73 -4.67 39.09
N TRP A 944 7.86 -4.58 40.42
CA TRP A 944 8.46 -5.59 41.30
C TRP A 944 7.44 -6.17 42.30
N THR A 945 6.14 -5.92 42.07
CA THR A 945 5.06 -6.41 42.93
C THR A 945 4.97 -7.94 42.92
N ASP A 946 5.38 -8.60 41.84
CA ASP A 946 5.54 -10.05 41.75
C ASP A 946 6.49 -10.58 42.83
N LEU A 947 7.68 -9.98 42.90
CA LEU A 947 8.73 -10.33 43.86
C LEU A 947 8.28 -10.08 45.32
N ILE A 948 7.64 -8.93 45.57
CA ILE A 948 7.12 -8.58 46.90
C ILE A 948 6.00 -9.53 47.32
N ALA A 949 5.07 -9.86 46.42
CA ALA A 949 3.94 -10.75 46.69
C ALA A 949 4.41 -12.18 47.00
N SER A 950 5.39 -12.70 46.25
CA SER A 950 5.99 -14.01 46.56
C SER A 950 6.69 -14.04 47.92
N ARG A 951 7.37 -12.95 48.30
CA ARG A 951 7.97 -12.83 49.64
C ARG A 951 6.90 -12.84 50.74
N LEU A 952 5.79 -12.11 50.55
CA LEU A 952 4.68 -12.12 51.51
C LEU A 952 4.08 -13.53 51.67
N TYR A 953 3.84 -14.22 50.55
CA TYR A 953 3.34 -15.59 50.57
C TYR A 953 4.28 -16.53 51.32
N LEU A 954 5.60 -16.40 51.12
CA LEU A 954 6.58 -17.21 51.85
C LEU A 954 6.57 -16.95 53.38
N LEU A 955 6.23 -15.74 53.81
CA LEU A 955 6.22 -15.35 55.23
C LEU A 955 4.88 -15.66 55.93
N GLU A 956 3.75 -15.44 55.26
CA GLU A 956 2.40 -15.53 55.87
C GLU A 956 1.51 -16.66 55.30
N GLY A 957 1.94 -17.31 54.22
CA GLY A 957 1.20 -18.37 53.54
C GLY A 957 -0.22 -17.93 53.19
N ASP A 958 -1.19 -18.76 53.57
CA ASP A 958 -2.62 -18.57 53.27
C ASP A 958 -3.21 -17.24 53.75
N SER A 959 -2.63 -16.62 54.78
CA SER A 959 -3.12 -15.36 55.37
C SER A 959 -2.90 -14.15 54.46
N SER A 960 -2.06 -14.28 53.43
CA SER A 960 -1.74 -13.24 52.46
C SER A 960 -2.70 -13.17 51.26
N PHE A 961 -3.65 -14.12 51.16
CA PHE A 961 -4.50 -14.33 49.98
C PHE A 961 -5.24 -13.08 49.50
N ASP A 962 -5.91 -12.36 50.41
CA ASP A 962 -6.75 -11.21 50.04
C ASP A 962 -5.90 -10.07 49.46
N LEU A 963 -4.76 -9.76 50.08
CA LEU A 963 -3.88 -8.69 49.63
C LEU A 963 -3.21 -9.05 48.30
N ILE A 964 -2.72 -10.28 48.15
CA ILE A 964 -2.11 -10.73 46.88
C ILE A 964 -3.16 -10.76 45.76
N SER A 965 -4.38 -11.18 46.05
CA SER A 965 -5.47 -11.18 45.05
C SER A 965 -5.80 -9.77 44.57
N GLN A 966 -5.86 -8.77 45.45
CA GLN A 966 -6.06 -7.37 45.05
C GLN A 966 -4.95 -6.86 44.11
N VAL A 967 -3.71 -7.27 44.35
CA VAL A 967 -2.57 -6.91 43.49
C VAL A 967 -2.68 -7.57 42.12
N ILE A 968 -3.09 -8.84 42.07
CA ILE A 968 -3.31 -9.56 40.80
C ILE A 968 -4.48 -8.94 40.03
N GLU A 969 -5.58 -8.60 40.69
CA GLU A 969 -6.74 -7.94 40.05
C GLU A 969 -6.34 -6.58 39.46
N ARG A 970 -5.65 -5.73 40.23
CA ARG A 970 -5.10 -4.45 39.73
C ARG A 970 -4.16 -4.65 38.55
N ARG A 971 -3.43 -5.78 38.52
CA ARG A 971 -2.56 -6.12 37.39
C ARG A 971 -3.37 -6.47 36.15
N LEU A 972 -4.41 -7.29 36.28
CA LEU A 972 -5.26 -7.70 35.16
C LEU A 972 -6.09 -6.54 34.58
N GLU A 973 -6.23 -5.40 35.28
CA GLU A 973 -6.93 -4.22 34.75
C GLU A 973 -6.16 -3.47 33.66
N ILE A 974 -4.82 -3.65 33.57
CA ILE A 974 -4.00 -2.92 32.58
C ILE A 974 -3.88 -3.65 31.24
N THR A 975 -4.31 -4.92 31.17
CA THR A 975 -4.25 -5.76 29.97
C THR A 975 -5.42 -5.46 29.05
N ASN A 976 -5.29 -5.81 27.76
CA ASN A 976 -6.35 -5.64 26.79
C ASN A 976 -7.50 -6.60 27.08
N GLN A 977 -8.64 -6.04 27.51
CA GLN A 977 -9.84 -6.81 27.84
C GLN A 977 -10.66 -7.21 26.60
N ASP A 978 -10.34 -6.64 25.43
CA ASP A 978 -11.22 -6.66 24.27
C ASP A 978 -10.67 -7.45 23.08
N ALA A 979 -9.34 -7.53 22.97
CA ALA A 979 -8.63 -8.20 21.90
C ALA A 979 -7.30 -8.76 22.42
N TYR A 980 -6.71 -9.62 21.61
CA TYR A 980 -5.41 -10.23 21.84
C TYR A 980 -4.35 -9.48 21.03
N ASP A 981 -3.20 -9.22 21.66
CA ASP A 981 -2.01 -8.61 21.05
C ASP A 981 -0.83 -9.57 21.29
N SER A 982 -0.01 -9.81 20.26
CA SER A 982 1.14 -10.73 20.35
C SER A 982 2.19 -10.29 21.38
N SER A 983 2.25 -9.00 21.70
CA SER A 983 3.15 -8.46 22.74
C SER A 983 2.90 -9.04 24.13
N ILE A 984 1.73 -9.64 24.40
CA ILE A 984 1.43 -10.30 25.68
C ILE A 984 2.36 -11.49 25.95
N TYR A 985 2.84 -12.18 24.91
CA TYR A 985 3.81 -13.27 25.04
C TYR A 985 5.22 -12.77 25.36
N GLU A 986 5.50 -11.50 25.14
CA GLU A 986 6.72 -10.84 25.55
C GLU A 986 6.63 -10.29 26.99
N GLU A 987 5.47 -10.37 27.65
CA GLU A 987 5.23 -9.83 29.00
C GLU A 987 5.32 -10.91 30.11
N ALA A 988 6.51 -11.46 30.36
CA ALA A 988 6.76 -12.47 31.40
C ALA A 988 6.38 -12.06 32.84
N LEU A 989 6.21 -10.77 33.12
CA LEU A 989 5.74 -10.27 34.42
C LEU A 989 4.23 -10.41 34.59
N GLY A 990 3.48 -10.26 33.49
CA GLY A 990 2.05 -10.43 33.47
C GLY A 990 1.61 -11.83 33.88
N LEU A 991 2.39 -12.87 33.54
CA LEU A 991 2.06 -14.27 33.87
C LEU A 991 2.40 -14.66 35.33
N ARG A 992 3.44 -14.08 35.95
CA ARG A 992 3.92 -14.49 37.29
C ARG A 992 2.94 -14.17 38.42
N LEU A 993 2.29 -13.02 38.34
CA LEU A 993 1.34 -12.60 39.36
C LEU A 993 0.11 -13.54 39.40
N PRO A 994 -0.59 -13.83 38.29
CA PRO A 994 -1.66 -14.82 38.25
C PRO A 994 -1.23 -16.24 38.66
N LEU A 995 0.02 -16.65 38.40
CA LEU A 995 0.56 -17.94 38.87
C LEU A 995 0.57 -18.06 40.40
N LEU A 996 0.69 -16.94 41.15
CA LEU A 996 0.63 -16.97 42.61
C LEU A 996 -0.69 -17.51 43.14
N TRP A 997 -1.82 -17.32 42.43
CA TRP A 997 -3.10 -17.88 42.84
C TRP A 997 -3.02 -19.41 42.99
N ARG A 998 -2.27 -20.10 42.13
CA ARG A 998 -2.14 -21.57 42.18
C ARG A 998 -1.54 -22.08 43.50
N TRP A 999 -0.67 -21.30 44.14
CA TRP A 999 -0.05 -21.67 45.41
C TRP A 999 -1.02 -21.70 46.59
N PHE A 1000 -2.16 -21.01 46.46
CA PHE A 1000 -3.25 -21.04 47.45
C PHE A 1000 -4.18 -22.25 47.28
N GLY A 1001 -3.89 -23.17 46.35
CA GLY A 1001 -4.71 -24.34 46.06
C GLY A 1001 -6.12 -23.96 45.61
N LYS A 1002 -7.13 -24.68 46.12
CA LYS A 1002 -8.53 -24.59 45.64
C LYS A 1002 -9.11 -23.17 45.63
N LYS A 1003 -8.76 -22.32 46.61
CA LYS A 1003 -9.30 -20.94 46.67
C LYS A 1003 -8.73 -20.05 45.57
N GLY A 1004 -7.45 -20.24 45.20
CA GLY A 1004 -6.84 -19.50 44.11
C GLY A 1004 -7.22 -20.06 42.73
N ASP A 1005 -7.35 -21.39 42.58
CA ASP A 1005 -7.88 -21.99 41.36
C ASP A 1005 -9.31 -21.48 41.06
N ALA A 1006 -10.13 -21.32 42.10
CA ALA A 1006 -11.46 -20.72 41.98
C ALA A 1006 -11.41 -19.24 41.57
N ALA A 1007 -10.41 -18.49 42.04
CA ALA A 1007 -10.20 -17.10 41.64
C ALA A 1007 -9.80 -16.97 40.16
N ILE A 1008 -8.87 -17.80 39.68
CA ILE A 1008 -8.50 -17.89 38.26
C ILE A 1008 -9.73 -18.21 37.44
N GLN A 1009 -10.48 -19.26 37.80
CA GLN A 1009 -11.66 -19.67 37.05
C GLN A 1009 -12.74 -18.58 37.03
N SER A 1010 -12.92 -17.84 38.13
CA SER A 1010 -13.89 -16.74 38.19
C SER A 1010 -13.53 -15.60 37.24
N HIS A 1011 -12.28 -15.15 37.26
CA HIS A 1011 -11.81 -14.08 36.37
C HIS A 1011 -11.77 -14.52 34.91
N TRP A 1012 -11.34 -15.76 34.65
CA TRP A 1012 -11.30 -16.33 33.31
C TRP A 1012 -12.67 -16.40 32.66
N LYS A 1013 -13.72 -16.72 33.43
CA LYS A 1013 -15.12 -16.70 32.95
C LYS A 1013 -15.68 -15.30 32.69
N LYS A 1014 -15.11 -14.26 33.33
CA LYS A 1014 -15.51 -12.86 33.14
C LYS A 1014 -14.77 -12.21 31.97
N ALA A 1015 -13.56 -12.67 31.69
CA ALA A 1015 -12.75 -12.18 30.58
C ALA A 1015 -13.39 -12.54 29.23
N LYS A 1016 -13.26 -11.64 28.25
CA LYS A 1016 -13.76 -11.86 26.90
C LYS A 1016 -12.90 -12.92 26.21
N LYS A 1017 -13.54 -13.81 25.45
CA LYS A 1017 -12.83 -14.77 24.60
C LYS A 1017 -11.93 -14.00 23.63
N ASP A 1018 -10.70 -14.45 23.46
CA ASP A 1018 -9.68 -13.83 22.59
C ASP A 1018 -9.14 -12.48 23.09
N SER A 1019 -9.24 -12.20 24.40
CA SER A 1019 -8.57 -11.05 25.05
C SER A 1019 -7.22 -11.45 25.67
N GLU A 1020 -6.31 -10.50 25.84
CA GLU A 1020 -5.05 -10.72 26.58
C GLU A 1020 -5.29 -11.27 27.99
N THR A 1021 -6.25 -10.69 28.72
CA THR A 1021 -6.61 -11.13 30.07
C THR A 1021 -7.01 -12.60 30.10
N TYR A 1022 -7.80 -13.02 29.11
CA TYR A 1022 -8.21 -14.42 28.99
C TYR A 1022 -7.01 -15.32 28.73
N THR A 1023 -6.14 -14.93 27.78
CA THR A 1023 -4.92 -15.67 27.43
C THR A 1023 -3.99 -15.83 28.64
N MET A 1024 -3.73 -14.76 29.39
CA MET A 1024 -2.87 -14.80 30.57
C MET A 1024 -3.40 -15.73 31.67
N LEU A 1025 -4.71 -15.68 31.94
CA LEU A 1025 -5.36 -16.54 32.93
C LEU A 1025 -5.35 -18.01 32.49
N ASP A 1026 -5.54 -18.28 31.20
CA ASP A 1026 -5.46 -19.62 30.62
C ASP A 1026 -4.03 -20.18 30.71
N MET A 1027 -3.02 -19.38 30.35
CA MET A 1027 -1.61 -19.74 30.52
C MET A 1027 -1.26 -20.06 31.98
N ALA A 1028 -1.72 -19.24 32.92
CA ALA A 1028 -1.51 -19.46 34.36
C ALA A 1028 -2.20 -20.74 34.84
N ALA A 1029 -3.38 -21.07 34.31
CA ALA A 1029 -4.11 -22.28 34.66
C ALA A 1029 -3.45 -23.57 34.12
N ARG A 1030 -2.86 -23.50 32.91
CA ARG A 1030 -2.20 -24.64 32.24
C ARG A 1030 -0.80 -24.93 32.77
N ARG A 1031 -0.14 -23.97 33.41
CA ARG A 1031 1.22 -24.15 33.93
C ARG A 1031 1.24 -25.24 35.01
N LYS A 1032 2.12 -26.24 34.81
CA LYS A 1032 2.39 -27.27 35.82
C LYS A 1032 3.26 -26.68 36.92
N LEU A 1033 2.76 -26.68 38.15
CA LEU A 1033 3.49 -26.33 39.37
C LEU A 1033 3.57 -27.57 40.26
N ASP A 1034 4.65 -27.68 41.03
CA ASP A 1034 4.81 -28.72 42.04
C ASP A 1034 3.84 -28.48 43.21
N ASP A 1035 3.29 -29.55 43.80
CA ASP A 1035 2.36 -29.45 44.94
C ASP A 1035 3.00 -28.80 46.19
N LYS A 1036 4.34 -28.74 46.23
CA LYS A 1036 5.15 -28.13 47.29
C LYS A 1036 6.44 -27.55 46.69
N ILE A 1037 6.98 -26.52 47.32
CA ILE A 1037 8.29 -25.96 46.95
C ILE A 1037 9.36 -27.05 47.16
N PRO A 1038 10.16 -27.40 46.14
CA PRO A 1038 11.19 -28.43 46.26
C PRO A 1038 12.32 -27.99 47.20
N ASP A 1039 12.96 -28.95 47.87
CA ASP A 1039 14.15 -28.68 48.67
C ASP A 1039 15.31 -28.22 47.78
N MET A 1040 16.07 -27.21 48.23
CA MET A 1040 17.20 -26.70 47.47
C MET A 1040 18.33 -27.75 47.42
N PRO A 1041 18.77 -28.18 46.23
CA PRO A 1041 19.88 -29.11 46.10
C PRO A 1041 21.22 -28.43 46.47
N GLU A 1042 22.26 -29.23 46.72
CA GLU A 1042 23.59 -28.71 47.03
C GLU A 1042 24.16 -27.92 45.83
N ILE A 1043 24.48 -26.63 46.05
CA ILE A 1043 24.99 -25.75 45.00
C ILE A 1043 26.51 -25.98 44.84
N LYS A 1044 26.90 -26.56 43.69
CA LYS A 1044 28.29 -26.79 43.26
C LYS A 1044 28.55 -26.10 41.92
N ASP A 1045 29.80 -25.86 41.55
CA ASP A 1045 30.14 -25.34 40.23
C ASP A 1045 29.68 -26.30 39.11
N PRO A 1046 29.09 -25.80 38.00
CA PRO A 1046 28.98 -24.39 37.58
C PRO A 1046 27.77 -23.62 38.13
N GLY A 1047 27.08 -24.11 39.16
CA GLY A 1047 25.87 -23.52 39.76
C GLY A 1047 24.56 -24.04 39.18
N ILE A 1048 23.43 -23.50 39.64
CA ILE A 1048 22.08 -23.84 39.16
C ILE A 1048 21.50 -22.65 38.42
N LEU A 1049 21.09 -22.87 37.16
CA LEU A 1049 20.41 -21.88 36.34
C LEU A 1049 18.90 -22.10 36.41
N LEU A 1050 18.18 -21.11 36.93
CA LEU A 1050 16.73 -21.03 36.93
C LEU A 1050 16.29 -20.10 35.79
N THR A 1051 15.32 -20.51 35.00
CA THR A 1051 14.78 -19.73 33.88
C THR A 1051 13.27 -19.62 33.98
N PHE A 1052 12.72 -18.48 33.58
CA PHE A 1052 11.28 -18.29 33.41
C PHE A 1052 10.99 -17.85 31.98
N TYR A 1053 10.20 -18.67 31.28
CA TYR A 1053 9.61 -18.38 29.97
C TYR A 1053 8.08 -18.31 30.09
N PRO A 1054 7.42 -17.29 29.51
CA PRO A 1054 5.97 -17.13 29.51
C PRO A 1054 5.27 -18.36 28.91
N GLU A 1055 5.57 -18.69 27.66
CA GLU A 1055 5.26 -19.99 27.07
C GLU A 1055 6.30 -21.02 27.51
N GLN A 1056 5.98 -22.32 27.54
CA GLN A 1056 6.99 -23.35 27.81
C GLN A 1056 8.00 -23.54 26.65
N ARG A 1057 8.09 -22.56 25.73
CA ARG A 1057 8.96 -22.52 24.55
C ARG A 1057 10.26 -21.78 24.90
N GLU A 1058 11.39 -22.17 24.30
CA GLU A 1058 12.72 -21.61 24.60
C GLU A 1058 13.03 -20.26 23.89
N TYR A 1059 12.06 -19.65 23.20
CA TYR A 1059 12.21 -18.41 22.42
C TYR A 1059 11.43 -17.25 23.05
N GLY A 1060 11.87 -16.00 22.80
CA GLY A 1060 11.23 -14.78 23.30
C GLY A 1060 11.81 -14.22 24.62
N TRP A 1061 11.16 -13.17 25.14
CA TRP A 1061 11.60 -12.49 26.37
C TRP A 1061 11.60 -13.45 27.58
N HIS A 1062 12.78 -13.65 28.18
CA HIS A 1062 12.92 -14.53 29.34
C HIS A 1062 13.84 -13.90 30.40
N THR A 1063 13.63 -14.31 31.65
CA THR A 1063 14.51 -13.91 32.76
C THR A 1063 15.14 -15.13 33.39
N TRP A 1064 16.30 -14.95 34.01
CA TRP A 1064 17.06 -16.04 34.61
C TRP A 1064 17.73 -15.64 35.91
N ILE A 1065 17.92 -16.63 36.78
CA ILE A 1065 18.63 -16.53 38.05
C ILE A 1065 19.69 -17.62 38.08
N HIS A 1066 20.95 -17.24 38.22
CA HIS A 1066 22.08 -18.17 38.31
C HIS A 1066 22.62 -18.20 39.74
N LEU A 1067 22.39 -19.32 40.43
CA LEU A 1067 22.80 -19.56 41.80
C LEU A 1067 24.17 -20.26 41.81
N THR A 1068 25.22 -19.56 42.26
CA THR A 1068 26.57 -20.15 42.43
C THR A 1068 27.03 -20.05 43.90
N PRO A 1069 28.05 -20.82 44.33
CA PRO A 1069 28.51 -20.80 45.72
C PRO A 1069 28.98 -19.43 46.23
N GLY A 1070 29.51 -18.57 45.34
CA GLY A 1070 30.04 -17.25 45.70
C GLY A 1070 29.18 -16.06 45.26
N THR A 1071 28.28 -16.22 44.29
CA THR A 1071 27.52 -15.11 43.70
C THR A 1071 26.17 -15.57 43.18
N ILE A 1072 25.18 -14.69 43.32
CA ILE A 1072 23.88 -14.86 42.67
C ILE A 1072 23.81 -13.82 41.54
N ARG A 1073 23.53 -14.29 40.33
CA ARG A 1073 23.38 -13.42 39.16
C ARG A 1073 21.94 -13.46 38.68
N PHE A 1074 21.46 -12.32 38.22
CA PHE A 1074 20.12 -12.13 37.66
C PHE A 1074 20.29 -11.54 36.27
N GLY A 1075 19.41 -11.93 35.35
CA GLY A 1075 19.35 -11.23 34.09
C GLY A 1075 18.07 -11.46 33.30
N THR A 1076 17.94 -10.65 32.27
CA THR A 1076 16.83 -10.62 31.34
C THR A 1076 17.42 -10.64 29.93
N SER A 1077 16.88 -11.44 29.01
CA SER A 1077 17.35 -11.48 27.61
C SER A 1077 16.94 -10.24 26.82
N GLU A 1078 17.43 -10.18 25.58
CA GLU A 1078 17.00 -9.19 24.61
C GLU A 1078 15.48 -9.19 24.47
N PHE A 1079 14.95 -7.99 24.39
CA PHE A 1079 13.58 -7.68 24.05
C PHE A 1079 13.52 -7.41 22.54
N HIS A 1080 12.83 -8.27 21.78
CA HIS A 1080 12.77 -8.23 20.30
C HIS A 1080 11.65 -7.31 19.77
N ALA A 1081 11.29 -6.24 20.47
CA ALA A 1081 10.48 -5.19 19.86
C ALA A 1081 11.33 -4.43 18.84
N GLN A 1082 11.23 -4.85 17.57
CA GLN A 1082 11.62 -4.12 16.35
C GLN A 1082 12.88 -3.23 16.44
N SER A 1083 14.08 -3.77 16.68
CA SER A 1083 15.34 -3.00 16.63
C SER A 1083 15.37 -1.70 17.51
N VAL A 1084 14.44 -1.56 18.47
CA VAL A 1084 14.13 -0.31 19.20
C VAL A 1084 15.25 0.08 20.18
N LEU A 1085 15.91 -0.90 20.82
CA LEU A 1085 17.03 -0.69 21.75
C LEU A 1085 18.06 -1.84 21.62
N PRO A 1086 19.22 -1.61 20.98
CA PRO A 1086 20.30 -2.62 20.80
C PRO A 1086 20.98 -3.17 22.08
N ASP A 1087 20.45 -2.87 23.27
CA ASP A 1087 21.07 -3.19 24.58
C ASP A 1087 20.00 -3.46 25.67
N SER A 1088 18.82 -3.98 25.31
CA SER A 1088 17.72 -4.27 26.26
C SER A 1088 17.99 -5.44 27.23
N LYS A 1089 19.26 -5.83 27.40
CA LYS A 1089 19.73 -6.85 28.35
C LYS A 1089 20.20 -6.19 29.64
N THR A 1090 19.68 -6.65 30.76
CA THR A 1090 20.23 -6.33 32.08
C THR A 1090 20.86 -7.55 32.72
N GLU A 1091 22.08 -7.42 33.21
CA GLU A 1091 22.71 -8.37 34.13
C GLU A 1091 23.07 -7.66 35.43
N SER A 1092 22.81 -8.30 36.57
CA SER A 1092 23.20 -7.78 37.88
C SER A 1092 23.54 -8.92 38.82
N SER A 1093 24.29 -8.63 39.89
CA SER A 1093 24.72 -9.66 40.84
C SER A 1093 24.73 -9.21 42.29
N MET A 1094 24.70 -10.20 43.20
CA MET A 1094 24.86 -10.01 44.64
C MET A 1094 25.63 -11.17 45.29
N PRO A 1095 26.23 -10.96 46.48
CA PRO A 1095 26.91 -12.03 47.20
C PRO A 1095 25.97 -13.18 47.58
N ALA A 1096 26.46 -14.41 47.47
CA ALA A 1096 25.73 -15.59 47.91
C ALA A 1096 25.95 -15.83 49.41
N THR A 1097 24.87 -15.93 50.18
CA THR A 1097 24.86 -16.46 51.55
C THR A 1097 23.90 -17.64 51.60
N LYS A 1098 24.10 -18.56 52.55
CA LYS A 1098 23.22 -19.74 52.68
C LYS A 1098 21.73 -19.36 52.81
N GLU A 1099 21.46 -18.30 53.56
CA GLU A 1099 20.11 -17.77 53.78
C GLU A 1099 19.51 -17.12 52.53
N ASN A 1100 20.32 -16.34 51.78
CA ASN A 1100 19.89 -15.71 50.53
C ASN A 1100 19.60 -16.76 49.46
N LEU A 1101 20.46 -17.79 49.33
CA LEU A 1101 20.28 -18.87 48.36
C LEU A 1101 18.98 -19.65 48.61
N ASP A 1102 18.72 -20.04 49.85
CA ASP A 1102 17.50 -20.76 50.23
C ASP A 1102 16.24 -19.91 49.99
N THR A 1103 16.27 -18.63 50.36
CA THR A 1103 15.12 -17.73 50.18
C THR A 1103 14.85 -17.45 48.70
N ILE A 1104 15.90 -17.19 47.90
CA ILE A 1104 15.77 -16.94 46.45
C ILE A 1104 15.27 -18.20 45.74
N TRP A 1105 15.77 -19.39 46.11
CA TRP A 1105 15.27 -20.65 45.58
C TRP A 1105 13.75 -20.80 45.79
N LYS A 1106 13.27 -20.58 47.01
CA LYS A 1106 11.85 -20.69 47.35
C LYS A 1106 11.00 -19.68 46.58
N ILE A 1107 11.43 -18.43 46.54
CA ILE A 1107 10.71 -17.36 45.82
C ILE A 1107 10.69 -17.62 44.31
N ALA A 1108 11.81 -18.08 43.72
CA ALA A 1108 11.88 -18.39 42.30
C ALA A 1108 10.90 -19.52 41.92
N HIS A 1109 10.80 -20.57 42.73
CA HIS A 1109 9.79 -21.61 42.52
C HIS A 1109 8.36 -21.10 42.68
N ILE A 1110 8.11 -20.21 43.66
CA ILE A 1110 6.81 -19.55 43.81
C ILE A 1110 6.44 -18.75 42.55
N LEU A 1111 7.40 -18.04 41.95
CA LEU A 1111 7.23 -17.28 40.71
C LEU A 1111 7.18 -18.16 39.44
N GLY A 1112 7.33 -19.49 39.56
CA GLY A 1112 7.23 -20.42 38.44
C GLY A 1112 8.52 -20.59 37.62
N TYR A 1113 9.68 -20.20 38.16
CA TYR A 1113 10.97 -20.52 37.54
C TYR A 1113 11.21 -22.04 37.55
N THR A 1114 11.83 -22.54 36.49
CA THR A 1114 12.22 -23.94 36.36
C THR A 1114 13.74 -24.09 36.22
N VAL A 1115 14.28 -25.23 36.63
CA VAL A 1115 15.70 -25.55 36.46
C VAL A 1115 15.98 -25.79 34.98
N SER A 1116 16.87 -24.99 34.40
CA SER A 1116 17.23 -25.10 32.99
C SER A 1116 18.02 -26.39 32.72
N LYS A 1117 17.69 -27.07 31.62
CA LYS A 1117 18.46 -28.23 31.13
C LYS A 1117 19.76 -27.81 30.42
N LYS A 1118 19.89 -26.54 30.02
CA LYS A 1118 21.11 -25.99 29.40
C LYS A 1118 22.17 -25.73 30.48
N LYS A 1119 23.38 -26.30 30.31
CA LYS A 1119 24.52 -25.98 31.18
C LYS A 1119 24.96 -24.52 30.90
N PRO A 1120 25.28 -23.70 31.93
CA PRO A 1120 25.79 -22.35 31.70
C PRO A 1120 27.06 -22.42 30.83
N LYS A 1121 27.12 -21.63 29.75
CA LYS A 1121 28.38 -21.43 29.02
C LYS A 1121 29.33 -20.66 29.94
N GLU A 1122 30.53 -21.17 30.19
CA GLU A 1122 31.58 -20.42 30.88
C GLU A 1122 31.87 -19.14 30.07
N LYS A 1123 31.67 -17.95 30.66
CA LYS A 1123 32.21 -16.70 30.09
C LYS A 1123 33.74 -16.85 30.10
N LYS A 1124 34.36 -16.83 28.91
CA LYS A 1124 35.81 -16.68 28.77
C LYS A 1124 36.26 -15.30 29.23
#